data_AF-A0A8K0EQH3-F1
#
_entry.id   AF-A0A8K0EQH3-F1
#
_cell.length_a   1.000
_cell.length_b   1.000
_cell.length_c   1.000
_cell.angle_alpha   90.00
_cell.angle_beta   90.00
_cell.angle_gamma   90.00
#
_symmetry.space_group_name_H-M   'P 1'
#
loop_
_entity.id
_entity.type
_entity.pdbx_description
1 polymer ?
#
loop_
_entity_poly.entity_id
_entity_poly.type
_entity_poly.pdbx_seq_one_letter_code
_entity_poly.pdbx_strand_id
1 'polypeptide(L)'
;MAGMRAIGRLSPDRYAAGLKAFQAAYETGTESHYQPFGAMVPDSTLCEAGADVRVLAIGSGSGEADSNILKKLLQNHKSVYNRVVEPSETIEGYKTLVGTDKSLGAVKCDWRQQTADEYFQTKEDTKFHLIHAIHCLYLVEDLHVTLRNMWEQLADGGYMLVGMDSEKGDWGKLQVKFWDDFGQGDRLKSSLRLSSDVKQWLDARGIRYVTRELETIFNVTECFKEDPEAGKLLLDFFTQTPDISRMLTIGRLNLSPDRYAAGLKAFQAAYETGTESHYQSFGAIVPDSTLCEAGADVRVLAIGSGSGEADSNILKKLLQNHKSVYNRVVEPSETIEDYKTLVGTDKSLGAVKCDWRQQTAEEYFQTKGDTKFHLIHAIHCLYHVEDLHTTLWNMWEQLTDGGYMLVGMESENSDWAKLWYKLWDDFGQGDRLKTSSRTSGDVKQWLDARGIRYVTHESETIFNVTECFKEGSEAGMLLLDFFTQTPDISRMLTIGRLNLSPDRYEAGMRVFQAAYETGTESHYQSFGAMVPDSTLCEAGADVRVLAIGSGSGEADINILKKLLQNHKSVYNRVVEPSETIEGYKTLVGTDKSLGAVKCDWRQQTAEEYFQTKGDTKFHLIHAIHCLYHVEDLHTTLRNMWEQLVDGGYMLVGMDSESDWTKLWYKLWDDFGQGDRLKTVYRTSGDVKQWLDARGIKYVTEEAESFFNVTECFKEGSEAGKLLLDFLTQTPDISSRRCDICLINQRTTVLGDSPTKPSDSVNKGRRVFDVANF
;
A
#
# COMPACT_ATOMS: atom_id res chain seq x y z
N MET A 1 6.65 8.17 -7.27
CA MET A 1 7.03 7.08 -8.20
C MET A 1 8.08 6.13 -7.58
N ALA A 2 7.98 5.84 -6.28
CA ALA A 2 8.75 4.80 -5.59
C ALA A 2 8.03 4.60 -4.25
N GLY A 3 7.70 3.37 -3.89
CA GLY A 3 6.95 3.06 -2.68
C GLY A 3 5.69 2.24 -2.95
N MET A 4 5.86 1.04 -3.53
CA MET A 4 5.05 -0.14 -3.15
C MET A 4 5.58 -1.41 -3.84
N ARG A 5 6.12 -2.28 -2.97
CA ARG A 5 6.40 -3.74 -3.05
C ARG A 5 6.76 -4.33 -4.41
N ALA A 6 7.93 -4.96 -4.44
CA ALA A 6 8.22 -6.01 -5.42
C ALA A 6 7.20 -7.15 -5.22
N ILE A 7 6.15 -7.18 -6.04
CA ILE A 7 5.26 -8.33 -6.19
C ILE A 7 6.15 -9.55 -6.44
N GLY A 8 5.91 -10.62 -5.69
CA GLY A 8 6.61 -11.87 -5.88
C GLY A 8 7.80 -12.14 -4.94
N ARG A 9 7.89 -11.52 -3.76
CA ARG A 9 8.84 -11.95 -2.72
C ARG A 9 8.22 -11.90 -1.32
N LEU A 10 8.03 -13.08 -0.72
CA LEU A 10 7.75 -13.22 0.71
C LEU A 10 9.05 -13.21 1.52
N SER A 11 8.99 -12.76 2.77
CA SER A 11 10.10 -12.99 3.72
C SER A 11 10.23 -14.49 4.00
N PRO A 12 11.42 -14.98 4.39
CA PRO A 12 11.62 -16.41 4.68
C PRO A 12 10.61 -16.98 5.69
N ASP A 13 10.33 -16.24 6.76
CA ASP A 13 9.38 -16.67 7.81
C ASP A 13 7.94 -16.71 7.28
N ARG A 14 7.53 -15.69 6.52
CA ARG A 14 6.17 -15.61 5.97
C ARG A 14 5.97 -16.65 4.87
N TYR A 15 7.01 -16.92 4.06
CA TYR A 15 7.01 -18.02 3.10
C TYR A 15 6.87 -19.36 3.80
N ALA A 16 7.62 -19.62 4.87
CA ALA A 16 7.52 -20.88 5.62
C ALA A 16 6.13 -21.07 6.25
N ALA A 17 5.54 -20.01 6.82
CA ALA A 17 4.18 -20.04 7.35
C ALA A 17 3.13 -20.26 6.26
N GLY A 18 3.27 -19.57 5.12
CA GLY A 18 2.42 -19.74 3.93
C GLY A 18 2.51 -21.14 3.34
N LEU A 19 3.72 -21.70 3.23
CA LEU A 19 3.95 -23.07 2.77
C LEU A 19 3.28 -24.09 3.69
N LYS A 20 3.32 -23.88 5.01
CA LYS A 20 2.63 -24.75 5.96
C LYS A 20 1.10 -24.69 5.80
N ALA A 21 0.55 -23.50 5.58
CA ALA A 21 -0.87 -23.32 5.29
C ALA A 21 -1.26 -23.99 3.96
N PHE A 22 -0.42 -23.85 2.93
CA PHE A 22 -0.56 -24.51 1.63
C PHE A 22 -0.54 -26.04 1.75
N GLN A 23 0.40 -26.61 2.51
CA GLN A 23 0.45 -28.04 2.78
C GLN A 23 -0.78 -28.55 3.54
N ALA A 24 -1.33 -27.74 4.47
CA ALA A 24 -2.54 -28.09 5.20
C ALA A 24 -3.82 -27.99 4.35
N ALA A 25 -3.82 -27.16 3.31
CA ALA A 25 -4.92 -26.99 2.36
C ALA A 25 -5.02 -28.14 1.34
N TYR A 26 -4.08 -29.09 1.37
CA TYR A 26 -4.05 -30.23 0.47
C TYR A 26 -5.20 -31.20 0.79
N GLU A 27 -6.09 -31.47 -0.17
CA GLU A 27 -7.14 -32.47 0.03
C GLU A 27 -6.54 -33.88 -0.10
N THR A 28 -6.42 -34.56 1.05
CA THR A 28 -5.82 -35.90 1.15
C THR A 28 -6.68 -36.94 0.43
N GLY A 29 -6.24 -37.41 -0.73
CA GLY A 29 -6.91 -38.49 -1.46
C GLY A 29 -6.06 -39.31 -2.43
N THR A 30 -4.82 -38.92 -2.77
CA THR A 30 -3.98 -39.67 -3.73
C THR A 30 -2.52 -39.68 -3.31
N GLU A 31 -1.75 -40.61 -3.88
CA GLU A 31 -0.30 -40.81 -3.69
C GLU A 31 0.49 -39.50 -3.55
N SER A 32 1.59 -39.51 -2.78
CA SER A 32 2.45 -38.33 -2.55
C SER A 32 2.64 -37.53 -3.86
N HIS A 33 2.41 -36.21 -3.80
CA HIS A 33 2.52 -35.25 -4.92
C HIS A 33 3.78 -35.45 -5.78
N TYR A 34 4.84 -35.97 -5.15
CA TYR A 34 6.15 -36.17 -5.75
C TYR A 34 6.37 -37.54 -6.41
N GLN A 35 5.45 -38.52 -6.26
CA GLN A 35 5.53 -39.85 -6.88
C GLN A 35 5.65 -39.82 -8.41
N PRO A 36 4.90 -38.97 -9.14
CA PRO A 36 4.93 -39.00 -10.61
C PRO A 36 6.29 -38.62 -11.23
N PHE A 37 7.16 -37.90 -10.52
CA PHE A 37 8.44 -37.44 -11.06
C PHE A 37 9.40 -38.59 -11.39
N GLY A 38 9.31 -39.72 -10.68
CA GLY A 38 10.05 -40.93 -11.07
C GLY A 38 9.66 -41.43 -12.46
N ALA A 39 8.37 -41.36 -12.81
CA ALA A 39 7.88 -41.76 -14.14
C ALA A 39 8.19 -40.76 -15.26
N MET A 40 8.72 -39.57 -14.93
CA MET A 40 9.17 -38.58 -15.92
C MET A 40 10.62 -38.77 -16.36
N VAL A 41 11.37 -39.63 -15.68
CA VAL A 41 12.73 -40.00 -16.08
C VAL A 41 12.66 -41.03 -17.22
N PRO A 42 13.42 -40.84 -18.32
CA PRO A 42 13.44 -41.80 -19.43
C PRO A 42 13.83 -43.22 -19.00
N ASP A 43 13.20 -44.23 -19.59
CA ASP A 43 13.57 -45.65 -19.40
C ASP A 43 14.88 -46.03 -20.09
N SER A 44 15.43 -45.16 -20.94
CA SER A 44 16.68 -45.37 -21.66
C SER A 44 17.90 -45.27 -20.75
N THR A 45 18.92 -46.09 -20.99
CA THR A 45 20.22 -45.95 -20.33
C THR A 45 20.88 -44.63 -20.75
N LEU A 46 21.10 -43.74 -19.77
CA LEU A 46 21.63 -42.38 -19.99
C LEU A 46 23.16 -42.30 -20.11
N CYS A 47 23.89 -43.37 -19.84
CA CYS A 47 25.36 -43.40 -19.91
C CYS A 47 25.89 -44.79 -20.31
N GLU A 48 27.18 -44.89 -20.60
CA GLU A 48 27.84 -46.16 -20.92
C GLU A 48 27.76 -47.18 -19.77
N ALA A 49 27.75 -48.46 -20.11
CA ALA A 49 27.63 -49.55 -19.15
C ALA A 49 28.82 -49.56 -18.16
N GLY A 50 28.52 -49.31 -16.88
CA GLY A 50 29.51 -49.29 -15.81
C GLY A 50 29.97 -47.88 -15.37
N ALA A 51 29.52 -46.82 -16.03
CA ALA A 51 29.69 -45.44 -15.56
C ALA A 51 28.55 -45.03 -14.60
N ASP A 52 28.86 -44.14 -13.65
CA ASP A 52 27.85 -43.53 -12.78
C ASP A 52 26.98 -42.53 -13.59
N VAL A 53 25.65 -42.63 -13.48
CA VAL A 53 24.78 -41.56 -13.99
C VAL A 53 24.97 -40.33 -13.12
N ARG A 54 25.50 -39.26 -13.71
CA ARG A 54 25.61 -37.93 -13.09
C ARG A 54 24.28 -37.16 -13.18
N VAL A 55 23.73 -36.81 -12.03
CA VAL A 55 22.52 -35.99 -11.84
C VAL A 55 22.91 -34.68 -11.16
N LEU A 56 22.38 -33.56 -11.65
CA LEU A 56 22.40 -32.28 -10.95
C LEU A 56 20.96 -31.93 -10.51
N ALA A 57 20.76 -31.86 -9.21
CA ALA A 57 19.49 -31.52 -8.59
C ALA A 57 19.56 -30.08 -8.04
N ILE A 58 18.68 -29.21 -8.53
CA ILE A 58 18.63 -27.79 -8.17
C ILE A 58 17.37 -27.53 -7.36
N GLY A 59 17.54 -26.96 -6.16
CA GLY A 59 16.43 -26.63 -5.25
C GLY A 59 15.69 -27.86 -4.74
N SER A 60 16.44 -28.89 -4.34
CA SER A 60 15.93 -30.20 -3.92
C SER A 60 15.12 -30.20 -2.62
N GLY A 61 15.22 -29.15 -1.79
CA GLY A 61 14.62 -29.11 -0.46
C GLY A 61 15.00 -30.34 0.39
N SER A 62 13.99 -31.05 0.90
CA SER A 62 14.15 -32.30 1.66
C SER A 62 14.38 -33.56 0.79
N GLY A 63 14.36 -33.43 -0.54
CA GLY A 63 14.67 -34.51 -1.49
C GLY A 63 13.54 -35.51 -1.77
N GLU A 64 12.29 -35.18 -1.43
CA GLU A 64 11.14 -36.07 -1.65
C GLU A 64 10.95 -36.41 -3.14
N ALA A 65 10.95 -35.42 -4.02
CA ALA A 65 10.88 -35.60 -5.47
C ALA A 65 12.09 -36.33 -6.03
N ASP A 66 13.27 -35.90 -5.59
CA ASP A 66 14.56 -36.42 -6.01
C ASP A 66 14.67 -37.91 -5.71
N SER A 67 14.16 -38.37 -4.56
CA SER A 67 14.21 -39.79 -4.18
C SER A 67 13.49 -40.69 -5.18
N ASN A 68 12.38 -40.26 -5.77
CA ASN A 68 11.63 -41.01 -6.78
C ASN A 68 12.40 -41.05 -8.12
N ILE A 69 13.06 -39.94 -8.48
CA ILE A 69 13.94 -39.84 -9.66
C ILE A 69 15.13 -40.79 -9.50
N LEU A 70 15.81 -40.75 -8.35
CA LEU A 70 16.98 -41.58 -8.07
C LEU A 70 16.64 -43.07 -8.04
N LYS A 71 15.51 -43.44 -7.42
CA LYS A 71 15.00 -44.83 -7.43
C LYS A 71 14.75 -45.32 -8.85
N LYS A 72 14.16 -44.49 -9.70
CA LYS A 72 13.94 -44.83 -11.11
C LYS A 72 15.27 -45.05 -11.84
N LEU A 73 16.24 -44.16 -11.66
CA LEU A 73 17.56 -44.29 -12.28
C LEU A 73 18.27 -45.58 -11.85
N LEU A 74 18.18 -45.96 -10.58
CA LEU A 74 18.79 -47.19 -10.06
C LEU A 74 18.14 -48.49 -10.58
N GLN A 75 16.95 -48.43 -11.20
CA GLN A 75 16.39 -49.58 -11.91
C GLN A 75 17.19 -49.91 -13.19
N ASN A 76 17.76 -48.89 -13.82
CA ASN A 76 18.42 -48.98 -15.13
C ASN A 76 19.94 -48.77 -15.05
N HIS A 77 20.45 -48.34 -13.89
CA HIS A 77 21.86 -47.99 -13.68
C HIS A 77 22.41 -48.59 -12.39
N LYS A 78 23.67 -49.01 -12.41
CA LYS A 78 24.34 -49.63 -11.25
C LYS A 78 24.59 -48.65 -10.10
N SER A 79 24.74 -47.37 -10.40
CA SER A 79 25.10 -46.32 -9.45
C SER A 79 24.76 -44.94 -10.01
N VAL A 80 24.49 -44.00 -9.11
CA VAL A 80 24.14 -42.62 -9.43
C VAL A 80 25.07 -41.68 -8.66
N TYR A 81 25.67 -40.71 -9.35
CA TYR A 81 26.33 -39.57 -8.74
C TYR A 81 25.36 -38.40 -8.74
N ASN A 82 24.92 -37.95 -7.57
CA ASN A 82 23.94 -36.88 -7.42
C ASN A 82 24.59 -35.64 -6.82
N ARG A 83 24.68 -34.56 -7.59
CA ARG A 83 25.08 -33.25 -7.07
C ARG A 83 23.83 -32.47 -6.69
N VAL A 84 23.72 -32.11 -5.41
CA VAL A 84 22.56 -31.40 -4.86
C VAL A 84 22.95 -29.97 -4.57
N VAL A 85 22.21 -29.01 -5.15
CA VAL A 85 22.36 -27.57 -4.92
C VAL A 85 21.10 -27.07 -4.22
N GLU A 86 21.19 -26.78 -2.93
CA GLU A 86 20.07 -26.36 -2.09
C GLU A 86 20.55 -25.33 -1.06
N PRO A 87 20.10 -24.07 -1.09
CA PRO A 87 20.56 -23.05 -0.15
C PRO A 87 20.04 -23.25 1.28
N SER A 88 18.89 -23.90 1.47
CA SER A 88 18.21 -24.05 2.76
C SER A 88 18.77 -25.17 3.63
N GLU A 89 18.58 -25.06 4.95
CA GLU A 89 18.85 -26.13 5.93
C GLU A 89 18.02 -27.42 5.69
N THR A 90 16.97 -27.33 4.86
CA THR A 90 16.18 -28.52 4.44
C THR A 90 17.02 -29.60 3.77
N ILE A 91 18.21 -29.27 3.27
CA ILE A 91 19.21 -30.22 2.76
C ILE A 91 19.59 -31.30 3.79
N GLU A 92 19.51 -31.02 5.10
CA GLU A 92 19.74 -32.00 6.17
C GLU A 92 18.64 -33.09 6.20
N GLY A 93 17.40 -32.71 5.87
CA GLY A 93 16.31 -33.66 5.64
C GLY A 93 16.63 -34.60 4.49
N TYR A 94 17.20 -34.07 3.40
CA TYR A 94 17.60 -34.90 2.26
C TYR A 94 18.78 -35.83 2.58
N LYS A 95 19.80 -35.36 3.30
CA LYS A 95 20.89 -36.22 3.79
C LYS A 95 20.35 -37.38 4.63
N THR A 96 19.37 -37.10 5.49
CA THR A 96 18.70 -38.11 6.32
C THR A 96 17.91 -39.11 5.47
N LEU A 97 17.15 -38.63 4.48
CA LEU A 97 16.38 -39.46 3.55
C LEU A 97 17.29 -40.46 2.80
N VAL A 98 18.39 -39.98 2.20
CA VAL A 98 19.35 -40.83 1.49
C VAL A 98 20.05 -41.80 2.43
N GLY A 99 20.40 -41.36 3.64
CA GLY A 99 21.07 -42.20 4.64
C GLY A 99 20.20 -43.32 5.22
N THR A 100 18.88 -43.17 5.19
CA THR A 100 17.93 -44.12 5.79
C THR A 100 17.25 -45.04 4.78
N ASP A 101 17.00 -44.57 3.55
CA ASP A 101 16.38 -45.39 2.50
C ASP A 101 17.39 -46.31 1.83
N LYS A 102 17.35 -47.61 2.18
CA LYS A 102 18.24 -48.64 1.62
C LYS A 102 18.17 -48.76 0.10
N SER A 103 17.06 -48.38 -0.53
CA SER A 103 16.94 -48.41 -2.00
C SER A 103 17.83 -47.39 -2.69
N LEU A 104 18.33 -46.38 -1.96
CA LEU A 104 19.25 -45.35 -2.45
C LEU A 104 20.73 -45.66 -2.13
N GLY A 105 21.05 -46.87 -1.64
CA GLY A 105 22.40 -47.23 -1.18
C GLY A 105 23.51 -47.17 -2.24
N ALA A 106 23.16 -47.09 -3.52
CA ALA A 106 24.10 -46.93 -4.64
C ALA A 106 24.19 -45.48 -5.18
N VAL A 107 23.61 -44.51 -4.46
CA VAL A 107 23.72 -43.08 -4.76
C VAL A 107 24.91 -42.48 -3.99
N LYS A 108 25.77 -41.77 -4.70
CA LYS A 108 26.85 -40.95 -4.13
C LYS A 108 26.45 -39.48 -4.24
N CYS A 109 26.32 -38.79 -3.11
CA CYS A 109 25.91 -37.38 -3.11
C CYS A 109 27.10 -36.41 -2.97
N ASP A 110 27.09 -35.35 -3.76
CA ASP A 110 27.89 -34.13 -3.61
C ASP A 110 26.95 -32.99 -3.17
N TRP A 111 27.06 -32.58 -1.90
CA TRP A 111 26.15 -31.62 -1.29
C TRP A 111 26.72 -30.20 -1.38
N ARG A 112 25.97 -29.29 -2.00
CA ARG A 112 26.33 -27.86 -2.15
C ARG A 112 25.23 -27.01 -1.52
N GLN A 113 25.48 -26.52 -0.30
CA GLN A 113 24.56 -25.63 0.40
C GLN A 113 24.75 -24.18 -0.05
N GLN A 114 24.17 -23.86 -1.21
CA GLN A 114 24.27 -22.56 -1.87
C GLN A 114 23.13 -22.41 -2.87
N THR A 115 22.90 -21.19 -3.35
CA THR A 115 21.88 -20.90 -4.37
C THR A 115 22.29 -21.44 -5.75
N ALA A 116 21.31 -21.58 -6.66
CA ALA A 116 21.58 -21.93 -8.04
C ALA A 116 22.46 -20.89 -8.74
N ASP A 117 22.21 -19.60 -8.47
CA ASP A 117 22.98 -18.49 -9.03
C ASP A 117 24.45 -18.54 -8.58
N GLU A 118 24.73 -18.74 -7.29
CA GLU A 118 26.10 -18.92 -6.76
C GLU A 118 26.79 -20.16 -7.34
N TYR A 119 26.07 -21.28 -7.48
CA TYR A 119 26.61 -22.49 -8.10
C TYR A 119 27.01 -22.24 -9.55
N PHE A 120 26.18 -21.55 -10.33
CA PHE A 120 26.48 -21.32 -11.74
C PHE A 120 27.56 -20.28 -11.98
N GLN A 121 27.83 -19.38 -11.03
CA GLN A 121 28.98 -18.47 -11.08
C GLN A 121 30.32 -19.19 -10.90
N THR A 122 30.33 -20.28 -10.14
CA THR A 122 31.53 -21.05 -9.78
C THR A 122 31.56 -22.43 -10.43
N LYS A 123 30.69 -22.67 -11.42
CA LYS A 123 30.46 -24.00 -12.00
C LYS A 123 31.74 -24.63 -12.55
N GLU A 124 31.95 -25.89 -12.18
CA GLU A 124 32.99 -26.75 -12.74
C GLU A 124 32.57 -27.25 -14.13
N ASP A 125 33.53 -27.67 -14.97
CA ASP A 125 33.28 -28.24 -16.32
C ASP A 125 32.60 -29.63 -16.32
N THR A 126 31.97 -30.02 -15.21
CA THR A 126 31.27 -31.29 -15.10
C THR A 126 29.98 -31.26 -15.93
N LYS A 127 29.81 -32.26 -16.80
CA LYS A 127 28.57 -32.47 -17.57
C LYS A 127 27.67 -33.51 -16.92
N PHE A 128 26.37 -33.27 -16.89
CA PHE A 128 25.36 -34.12 -16.23
C PHE A 128 24.43 -34.78 -17.25
N HIS A 129 24.05 -36.03 -17.02
CA HIS A 129 23.13 -36.75 -17.91
C HIS A 129 21.67 -36.43 -17.60
N LEU A 130 21.38 -36.01 -16.36
CA LEU A 130 20.08 -35.48 -15.95
C LEU A 130 20.30 -34.22 -15.12
N ILE A 131 19.60 -33.15 -15.45
CA ILE A 131 19.52 -31.95 -14.62
C ILE A 131 18.05 -31.72 -14.32
N HIS A 132 17.68 -31.57 -13.05
CA HIS A 132 16.30 -31.27 -12.70
C HIS A 132 16.14 -30.11 -11.74
N ALA A 133 15.04 -29.38 -11.93
CA ALA A 133 14.63 -28.23 -11.13
C ALA A 133 13.10 -28.32 -10.94
N ILE A 134 12.65 -28.68 -9.73
CA ILE A 134 11.24 -28.96 -9.43
C ILE A 134 10.77 -27.92 -8.41
N HIS A 135 9.79 -27.10 -8.80
CA HIS A 135 9.20 -26.03 -7.99
C HIS A 135 10.22 -25.04 -7.36
N CYS A 136 11.39 -24.85 -7.98
CA CYS A 136 12.45 -23.96 -7.47
C CYS A 136 12.81 -22.79 -8.40
N LEU A 137 12.45 -22.84 -9.70
CA LEU A 137 12.80 -21.79 -10.68
C LEU A 137 12.06 -20.46 -10.46
N TYR A 138 11.09 -20.41 -9.55
CA TYR A 138 10.47 -19.18 -9.07
C TYR A 138 11.42 -18.35 -8.20
N LEU A 139 12.45 -18.98 -7.63
CA LEU A 139 13.34 -18.38 -6.63
C LEU A 139 14.68 -17.91 -7.21
N VAL A 140 14.99 -18.26 -8.47
CA VAL A 140 16.25 -17.86 -9.12
C VAL A 140 16.18 -16.41 -9.62
N GLU A 141 17.31 -15.70 -9.60
CA GLU A 141 17.33 -14.30 -9.99
C GLU A 141 16.90 -14.10 -11.44
N ASP A 142 17.46 -14.88 -12.37
CA ASP A 142 17.14 -14.82 -13.79
C ASP A 142 16.85 -16.23 -14.33
N LEU A 143 15.58 -16.44 -14.72
CA LEU A 143 15.10 -17.70 -15.26
C LEU A 143 15.87 -18.10 -16.52
N HIS A 144 16.09 -17.16 -17.45
CA HIS A 144 16.72 -17.44 -18.74
C HIS A 144 18.20 -17.75 -18.60
N VAL A 145 18.91 -17.07 -17.69
CA VAL A 145 20.31 -17.36 -17.36
C VAL A 145 20.41 -18.75 -16.74
N THR A 146 19.53 -19.07 -15.79
CA THR A 146 19.51 -20.38 -15.12
C THR A 146 19.25 -21.51 -16.11
N LEU A 147 18.21 -21.39 -16.96
CA LEU A 147 17.89 -22.39 -17.98
C LEU A 147 19.04 -22.61 -18.97
N ARG A 148 19.72 -21.53 -19.39
CA ARG A 148 20.92 -21.62 -20.23
C ARG A 148 22.05 -22.35 -19.52
N ASN A 149 22.29 -22.04 -18.25
CA ASN A 149 23.35 -22.68 -17.47
C ASN A 149 23.11 -24.17 -17.24
N MET A 150 21.85 -24.57 -17.00
CA MET A 150 21.44 -25.97 -16.96
C MET A 150 21.72 -26.63 -18.31
N TRP A 151 21.24 -26.04 -19.41
CA TRP A 151 21.43 -26.57 -20.76
C TRP A 151 22.91 -26.77 -21.12
N GLU A 152 23.76 -25.78 -20.83
CA GLU A 152 25.19 -25.85 -21.09
C GLU A 152 25.90 -26.93 -20.26
N GLN A 153 25.39 -27.32 -19.10
CA GLN A 153 25.95 -28.39 -18.27
C GLN A 153 25.40 -29.78 -18.61
N LEU A 154 24.50 -29.91 -19.59
CA LEU A 154 24.09 -31.23 -20.07
C LEU A 154 25.24 -31.93 -20.79
N ALA A 155 25.39 -33.22 -20.51
CA ALA A 155 26.15 -34.13 -21.35
C ALA A 155 25.42 -34.34 -22.69
N ASP A 156 26.15 -34.79 -23.71
CA ASP A 156 25.55 -35.14 -24.99
C ASP A 156 24.47 -36.21 -24.80
N GLY A 157 23.25 -35.94 -25.28
CA GLY A 157 22.09 -36.80 -25.08
C GLY A 157 21.47 -36.73 -23.68
N GLY A 158 21.90 -35.80 -22.83
CA GLY A 158 21.33 -35.57 -21.50
C GLY A 158 19.95 -34.94 -21.53
N TYR A 159 19.26 -35.02 -20.39
CA TYR A 159 17.88 -34.55 -20.22
C TYR A 159 17.78 -33.45 -19.16
N MET A 160 16.93 -32.46 -19.43
CA MET A 160 16.46 -31.51 -18.43
C MET A 160 15.02 -31.86 -18.02
N LEU A 161 14.76 -31.90 -16.71
CA LEU A 161 13.43 -32.06 -16.15
C LEU A 161 13.07 -30.81 -15.35
N VAL A 162 12.01 -30.11 -15.75
CA VAL A 162 11.56 -28.87 -15.09
C VAL A 162 10.13 -29.07 -14.61
N GLY A 163 9.91 -28.88 -13.30
CA GLY A 163 8.58 -28.88 -12.69
C GLY A 163 8.18 -27.46 -12.30
N MET A 164 7.10 -26.94 -12.89
CA MET A 164 6.56 -25.61 -12.64
C MET A 164 5.04 -25.58 -12.80
N ASP A 165 4.41 -24.55 -12.24
CA ASP A 165 2.97 -24.32 -12.31
C ASP A 165 2.54 -24.02 -13.75
N SER A 166 1.41 -24.60 -14.13
CA SER A 166 0.85 -24.46 -15.48
C SER A 166 -0.01 -23.21 -15.58
N GLU A 167 0.11 -22.49 -16.69
CA GLU A 167 -0.77 -21.38 -17.05
C GLU A 167 -2.24 -21.80 -17.26
N LYS A 168 -2.48 -23.11 -17.43
CA LYS A 168 -3.83 -23.66 -17.58
C LYS A 168 -4.52 -23.91 -16.23
N GLY A 169 -3.75 -24.09 -15.16
CA GLY A 169 -4.27 -24.29 -13.82
C GLY A 169 -4.84 -23.00 -13.25
N ASP A 170 -5.81 -23.10 -12.34
CA ASP A 170 -6.47 -21.92 -11.78
C ASP A 170 -5.52 -21.06 -10.96
N TRP A 171 -4.51 -21.65 -10.32
CA TRP A 171 -3.44 -20.90 -9.68
C TRP A 171 -2.60 -20.11 -10.70
N GLY A 172 -2.21 -20.72 -11.83
CA GLY A 172 -1.48 -20.00 -12.89
C GLY A 172 -2.29 -18.82 -13.44
N LYS A 173 -3.60 -19.01 -13.66
CA LYS A 173 -4.51 -17.92 -14.07
C LYS A 173 -4.62 -16.83 -13.01
N LEU A 174 -4.68 -17.20 -11.73
CA LEU A 174 -4.69 -16.26 -10.63
C LEU A 174 -3.42 -15.42 -10.60
N GLN A 175 -2.23 -16.03 -10.74
CA GLN A 175 -0.96 -15.31 -10.77
C GLN A 175 -0.87 -14.34 -11.96
N VAL A 176 -1.34 -14.75 -13.14
CA VAL A 176 -1.38 -13.86 -14.32
C VAL A 176 -2.34 -12.69 -14.09
N LYS A 177 -3.57 -12.98 -13.66
CA LYS A 177 -4.54 -11.93 -13.36
C LYS A 177 -4.03 -10.96 -12.30
N PHE A 178 -3.41 -11.50 -11.25
CA PHE A 178 -2.79 -10.71 -10.18
C PHE A 178 -1.68 -9.79 -10.71
N TRP A 179 -0.82 -10.32 -11.59
CA TRP A 179 0.20 -9.50 -12.24
C TRP A 179 -0.40 -8.46 -13.20
N ASP A 180 -1.46 -8.77 -13.92
CA ASP A 180 -2.11 -7.81 -14.83
C ASP A 180 -2.79 -6.67 -14.05
N ASP A 181 -3.35 -6.98 -12.88
CA ASP A 181 -4.05 -6.00 -12.04
C ASP A 181 -3.08 -5.13 -11.22
N PHE A 182 -1.92 -5.67 -10.78
CA PHE A 182 -1.04 -5.01 -9.81
C PHE A 182 0.45 -4.97 -10.20
N GLY A 183 0.89 -5.78 -11.15
CA GLY A 183 2.28 -5.94 -11.56
C GLY A 183 2.89 -4.69 -12.16
N GLN A 184 4.18 -4.47 -11.88
CA GLN A 184 4.98 -3.42 -12.50
C GLN A 184 6.30 -3.98 -13.04
N GLY A 185 6.69 -3.56 -14.24
CA GLY A 185 7.94 -3.99 -14.88
C GLY A 185 7.82 -5.35 -15.58
N ASP A 186 8.87 -6.17 -15.46
CA ASP A 186 8.98 -7.45 -16.16
C ASP A 186 8.58 -8.62 -15.24
N ARG A 187 7.50 -9.34 -15.59
CA ARG A 187 7.02 -10.51 -14.83
C ARG A 187 8.10 -11.58 -14.70
N LEU A 188 8.97 -11.73 -15.71
CA LEU A 188 10.04 -12.73 -15.66
C LEU A 188 11.12 -12.39 -14.63
N LYS A 189 11.13 -11.18 -14.07
CA LYS A 189 12.01 -10.81 -12.94
C LYS A 189 11.37 -11.00 -11.57
N SER A 190 10.10 -11.40 -11.52
CA SER A 190 9.41 -11.79 -10.28
C SER A 190 9.36 -13.31 -10.11
N SER A 191 8.79 -13.78 -9.00
CA SER A 191 8.53 -15.21 -8.77
C SER A 191 7.27 -15.73 -9.47
N LEU A 192 6.45 -14.85 -10.07
CA LEU A 192 5.20 -15.21 -10.75
C LEU A 192 5.45 -15.73 -12.17
N ARG A 193 6.34 -16.72 -12.27
CA ARG A 193 6.74 -17.40 -13.51
C ARG A 193 5.97 -18.70 -13.66
N LEU A 194 5.65 -19.07 -14.89
CA LEU A 194 4.84 -20.25 -15.23
C LEU A 194 5.58 -21.15 -16.21
N SER A 195 5.07 -22.36 -16.41
CA SER A 195 5.62 -23.32 -17.37
C SER A 195 5.65 -22.77 -18.80
N SER A 196 4.73 -21.86 -19.15
CA SER A 196 4.71 -21.13 -20.42
C SER A 196 5.98 -20.33 -20.68
N ASP A 197 6.58 -19.77 -19.64
CA ASP A 197 7.80 -18.96 -19.75
C ASP A 197 9.00 -19.86 -20.12
N VAL A 198 9.06 -21.07 -19.57
CA VAL A 198 10.06 -22.08 -19.94
C VAL A 198 9.84 -22.59 -21.37
N LYS A 199 8.59 -22.90 -21.75
CA LYS A 199 8.24 -23.34 -23.12
C LYS A 199 8.67 -22.30 -24.15
N GLN A 200 8.36 -21.01 -23.90
CA GLN A 200 8.77 -19.92 -24.78
C GLN A 200 10.29 -19.84 -24.93
N TRP A 201 11.04 -20.03 -23.84
CA TRP A 201 12.50 -20.04 -23.87
C TRP A 201 13.08 -21.20 -24.69
N LEU A 202 12.46 -22.39 -24.61
CA LEU A 202 12.82 -23.60 -25.36
C LEU A 202 12.50 -23.44 -26.85
N ASP A 203 11.29 -22.97 -27.17
CA ASP A 203 10.81 -22.73 -28.54
C ASP A 203 11.71 -21.74 -29.28
N ALA A 204 12.08 -20.64 -28.61
CA ALA A 204 12.98 -19.62 -29.16
C ALA A 204 14.36 -20.17 -29.54
N ARG A 205 14.73 -21.36 -29.06
CA ARG A 205 16.02 -22.03 -29.31
C ARG A 205 15.90 -23.30 -30.13
N GLY A 206 14.67 -23.68 -30.53
CA GLY A 206 14.43 -24.93 -31.25
C GLY A 206 14.78 -26.18 -30.42
N ILE A 207 14.75 -26.09 -29.10
CA ILE A 207 15.01 -27.23 -28.21
C ILE A 207 13.77 -28.09 -28.14
N ARG A 208 13.91 -29.40 -28.38
CA ARG A 208 12.80 -30.35 -28.31
C ARG A 208 12.47 -30.68 -26.86
N TYR A 209 11.18 -30.63 -26.52
CA TYR A 209 10.69 -31.00 -25.20
C TYR A 209 9.35 -31.75 -25.29
N VAL A 210 8.99 -32.41 -24.19
CA VAL A 210 7.67 -33.01 -23.97
C VAL A 210 7.10 -32.45 -22.67
N THR A 211 5.79 -32.30 -22.62
CA THR A 211 5.09 -31.76 -21.44
C THR A 211 4.14 -32.80 -20.88
N ARG A 212 4.03 -32.84 -19.55
CA ARG A 212 3.02 -33.63 -18.83
C ARG A 212 2.41 -32.74 -17.77
N GLU A 213 1.08 -32.70 -17.73
CA GLU A 213 0.33 -31.95 -16.72
C GLU A 213 -0.02 -32.90 -15.57
N LEU A 214 0.25 -32.44 -14.34
CA LEU A 214 -0.16 -33.10 -13.12
C LEU A 214 -1.23 -32.23 -12.47
N GLU A 215 -2.43 -32.77 -12.27
CA GLU A 215 -3.51 -32.07 -11.61
C GLU A 215 -3.33 -32.16 -10.08
N THR A 216 -3.54 -31.05 -9.39
CA THR A 216 -3.53 -30.98 -7.92
C THR A 216 -4.68 -30.09 -7.47
N ILE A 217 -5.44 -30.55 -6.47
CA ILE A 217 -6.63 -29.88 -5.94
C ILE A 217 -6.31 -29.38 -4.54
N PHE A 218 -6.66 -28.12 -4.28
CA PHE A 218 -6.45 -27.45 -2.99
C PHE A 218 -7.76 -26.93 -2.43
N ASN A 219 -7.96 -27.08 -1.12
CA ASN A 219 -9.08 -26.47 -0.43
C ASN A 219 -8.75 -25.01 -0.08
N VAL A 220 -9.33 -24.08 -0.85
CA VAL A 220 -9.10 -22.64 -0.66
C VAL A 220 -10.22 -21.96 0.14
N THR A 221 -11.10 -22.71 0.80
CA THR A 221 -12.27 -22.16 1.53
C THR A 221 -11.86 -21.14 2.58
N GLU A 222 -10.73 -21.37 3.27
CA GLU A 222 -10.20 -20.43 4.26
C GLU A 222 -9.85 -19.06 3.66
N CYS A 223 -9.49 -18.97 2.37
CA CYS A 223 -9.21 -17.68 1.72
C CYS A 223 -10.43 -16.75 1.65
N PHE A 224 -11.64 -17.29 1.80
CA PHE A 224 -12.90 -16.56 1.64
C PHE A 224 -13.63 -16.28 2.95
N LYS A 225 -13.10 -16.70 4.11
CA LYS A 225 -13.72 -16.35 5.40
C LYS A 225 -13.19 -15.00 5.87
N GLU A 226 -13.96 -14.33 6.73
CA GLU A 226 -13.56 -13.06 7.34
C GLU A 226 -12.45 -13.30 8.38
N ASP A 227 -11.25 -12.81 8.09
CA ASP A 227 -10.09 -12.76 8.99
C ASP A 227 -9.41 -14.08 9.47
N PRO A 228 -9.46 -15.24 8.76
CA PRO A 228 -8.69 -16.41 9.18
C PRO A 228 -7.20 -16.22 8.80
N GLU A 229 -6.31 -16.31 9.79
CA GLU A 229 -4.87 -16.22 9.53
C GLU A 229 -4.39 -17.30 8.54
N ALA A 230 -4.99 -18.49 8.56
CA ALA A 230 -4.70 -19.56 7.60
C ALA A 230 -5.06 -19.16 6.15
N GLY A 231 -6.19 -18.50 5.94
CA GLY A 231 -6.61 -18.01 4.62
C GLY A 231 -5.69 -16.91 4.10
N LYS A 232 -5.27 -15.99 4.96
CA LYS A 232 -4.30 -14.94 4.60
C LYS A 232 -2.94 -15.51 4.23
N LEU A 233 -2.41 -16.43 5.03
CA LEU A 233 -1.15 -17.10 4.76
C LEU A 233 -1.19 -17.88 3.43
N LEU A 234 -2.32 -18.49 3.12
CA LEU A 234 -2.53 -19.21 1.86
C LEU A 234 -2.60 -18.24 0.66
N LEU A 235 -3.33 -17.13 0.78
CA LEU A 235 -3.38 -16.05 -0.21
C LEU A 235 -2.00 -15.41 -0.46
N ASP A 236 -1.26 -15.11 0.61
CA ASP A 236 0.09 -14.57 0.52
C ASP A 236 1.02 -15.53 -0.21
N PHE A 237 0.91 -16.83 0.07
CA PHE A 237 1.67 -17.87 -0.62
C PHE A 237 1.30 -17.98 -2.10
N PHE A 238 0.01 -17.94 -2.45
CA PHE A 238 -0.42 -18.02 -3.85
C PHE A 238 0.00 -16.83 -4.69
N THR A 239 0.00 -15.64 -4.09
CA THR A 239 0.33 -14.38 -4.76
C THR A 239 1.80 -13.97 -4.58
N GLN A 240 2.55 -14.72 -3.76
CA GLN A 240 3.93 -14.41 -3.36
C GLN A 240 4.08 -12.96 -2.85
N THR A 241 3.02 -12.45 -2.21
CA THR A 241 2.90 -11.06 -1.79
C THR A 241 2.40 -11.02 -0.34
N PRO A 242 3.15 -10.41 0.59
CA PRO A 242 2.75 -10.42 1.99
C PRO A 242 1.53 -9.55 2.23
N ASP A 243 0.64 -10.05 3.08
CA ASP A 243 -0.61 -9.41 3.51
C ASP A 243 -1.50 -9.00 2.33
N ILE A 244 -1.60 -9.85 1.29
CA ILE A 244 -2.30 -9.46 0.06
C ILE A 244 -3.78 -9.18 0.27
N SER A 245 -4.40 -9.87 1.23
CA SER A 245 -5.78 -9.63 1.64
C SER A 245 -6.01 -8.23 2.22
N ARG A 246 -4.94 -7.46 2.46
CA ARG A 246 -4.96 -6.10 3.01
C ARG A 246 -4.58 -5.04 1.99
N MET A 247 -4.31 -5.44 0.74
CA MET A 247 -3.96 -4.51 -0.32
C MET A 247 -5.21 -3.71 -0.73
N LEU A 248 -5.12 -2.39 -0.57
CA LEU A 248 -6.21 -1.46 -0.87
C LEU A 248 -6.54 -1.50 -2.36
N THR A 249 -7.74 -1.96 -2.70
CA THR A 249 -8.30 -1.81 -4.05
C THR A 249 -9.28 -0.64 -4.06
N ILE A 250 -8.78 0.53 -4.42
CA ILE A 250 -9.62 1.74 -4.53
C ILE A 250 -10.73 1.53 -5.53
N GLY A 251 -11.92 2.00 -5.18
CA GLY A 251 -13.06 1.95 -6.09
C GLY A 251 -13.60 0.53 -6.28
N ARG A 252 -13.30 -0.40 -5.36
CA ARG A 252 -13.74 -1.80 -5.42
C ARG A 252 -14.52 -2.28 -4.19
N LEU A 253 -15.25 -1.39 -3.51
CA LEU A 253 -16.17 -1.76 -2.42
C LEU A 253 -17.21 -2.81 -2.85
N ASN A 254 -17.55 -2.86 -4.14
CA ASN A 254 -18.43 -3.88 -4.73
C ASN A 254 -17.90 -5.33 -4.55
N LEU A 255 -16.60 -5.52 -4.29
CA LEU A 255 -16.02 -6.83 -3.95
C LEU A 255 -16.31 -7.25 -2.50
N SER A 256 -16.94 -6.40 -1.69
CA SER A 256 -17.34 -6.68 -0.31
C SER A 256 -18.84 -6.44 -0.13
N PRO A 257 -19.72 -7.36 -0.58
CA PRO A 257 -21.17 -7.15 -0.65
C PRO A 257 -21.82 -6.73 0.68
N ASP A 258 -21.46 -7.40 1.78
CA ASP A 258 -22.01 -7.08 3.11
C ASP A 258 -21.61 -5.67 3.55
N ARG A 259 -20.37 -5.28 3.26
CA ARG A 259 -19.84 -3.98 3.61
C ARG A 259 -20.38 -2.87 2.71
N TYR A 260 -20.56 -3.15 1.43
CA TYR A 260 -21.28 -2.27 0.51
C TYR A 260 -22.70 -2.03 1.00
N ALA A 261 -23.43 -3.08 1.39
CA ALA A 261 -24.79 -2.96 1.92
C ALA A 261 -24.85 -2.13 3.21
N ALA A 262 -23.90 -2.35 4.13
CA ALA A 262 -23.78 -1.55 5.35
C ALA A 262 -23.45 -0.07 5.07
N GLY A 263 -22.50 0.19 4.15
CA GLY A 263 -22.14 1.52 3.70
C GLY A 263 -23.29 2.24 2.99
N LEU A 264 -24.04 1.54 2.14
CA LEU A 264 -25.23 2.07 1.47
C LEU A 264 -26.31 2.49 2.48
N LYS A 265 -26.51 1.69 3.54
CA LYS A 265 -27.45 2.03 4.62
C LYS A 265 -26.99 3.27 5.40
N ALA A 266 -25.70 3.39 5.69
CA ALA A 266 -25.13 4.58 6.33
C ALA A 266 -25.27 5.83 5.43
N PHE A 267 -25.03 5.68 4.13
CA PHE A 267 -25.22 6.71 3.12
C PHE A 267 -26.67 7.18 3.01
N GLN A 268 -27.63 6.25 2.96
CA GLN A 268 -29.06 6.59 2.94
C GLN A 268 -29.49 7.38 4.19
N ALA A 269 -28.94 7.06 5.36
CA ALA A 269 -29.20 7.79 6.60
C ALA A 269 -28.59 9.21 6.64
N ALA A 270 -27.59 9.50 5.80
CA ALA A 270 -26.90 10.78 5.74
C ALA A 270 -27.59 11.84 4.86
N TYR A 271 -28.68 11.49 4.15
CA TYR A 271 -29.44 12.43 3.33
C TYR A 271 -30.14 13.49 4.17
N GLU A 272 -29.87 14.78 3.91
CA GLU A 272 -30.54 15.88 4.61
C GLU A 272 -31.86 16.31 3.95
N THR A 273 -32.02 16.12 2.64
CA THR A 273 -33.16 16.62 1.86
C THR A 273 -34.25 15.57 1.54
N GLY A 274 -34.09 14.33 2.01
CA GLY A 274 -34.98 13.20 1.71
C GLY A 274 -34.82 12.67 0.27
N THR A 275 -34.76 11.35 0.12
CA THR A 275 -34.49 10.65 -1.15
C THR A 275 -35.59 10.82 -2.21
N GLU A 276 -36.82 11.12 -1.78
CA GLU A 276 -37.99 11.21 -2.65
C GLU A 276 -37.94 12.40 -3.62
N SER A 277 -37.32 13.51 -3.21
CA SER A 277 -37.14 14.71 -4.07
C SER A 277 -36.14 14.49 -5.20
N HIS A 278 -35.12 13.66 -4.98
CA HIS A 278 -34.05 13.40 -5.94
C HIS A 278 -34.56 12.62 -7.16
N TYR A 279 -35.28 11.52 -6.95
CA TYR A 279 -35.75 10.66 -8.04
C TYR A 279 -36.89 11.27 -8.88
N GLN A 280 -37.67 12.20 -8.30
CA GLN A 280 -38.72 12.91 -9.04
C GLN A 280 -38.16 13.75 -10.18
N SER A 281 -36.92 14.24 -10.07
CA SER A 281 -36.29 15.09 -11.09
C SER A 281 -36.08 14.39 -12.43
N PHE A 282 -35.83 13.07 -12.45
CA PHE A 282 -35.54 12.33 -13.68
C PHE A 282 -36.72 12.33 -14.67
N GLY A 283 -37.95 12.37 -14.18
CA GLY A 283 -39.13 12.54 -15.04
C GLY A 283 -39.14 13.88 -15.78
N ALA A 284 -38.58 14.94 -15.21
CA ALA A 284 -38.52 16.26 -15.84
C ALA A 284 -37.44 16.37 -16.93
N ILE A 285 -36.44 15.47 -16.92
CA ILE A 285 -35.32 15.45 -17.88
C ILE A 285 -35.75 14.78 -19.21
N VAL A 286 -36.77 13.92 -19.18
CA VAL A 286 -37.29 13.24 -20.37
C VAL A 286 -37.92 14.28 -21.32
N PRO A 287 -37.53 14.30 -22.62
CA PRO A 287 -38.08 15.26 -23.58
C PRO A 287 -39.61 15.22 -23.69
N ASP A 288 -40.24 16.39 -23.83
CA ASP A 288 -41.69 16.51 -24.10
C ASP A 288 -42.08 16.09 -25.53
N SER A 289 -41.10 15.88 -26.42
CA SER A 289 -41.34 15.47 -27.81
C SER A 289 -41.89 14.04 -27.90
N THR A 290 -42.81 13.80 -28.83
CA THR A 290 -43.27 12.44 -29.15
C THR A 290 -42.12 11.63 -29.73
N LEU A 291 -41.70 10.58 -29.03
CA LEU A 291 -40.54 9.74 -29.37
C LEU A 291 -40.82 8.68 -30.45
N CYS A 292 -42.08 8.47 -30.82
CA CYS A 292 -42.48 7.46 -31.80
C CYS A 292 -43.74 7.89 -32.58
N GLU A 293 -44.05 7.20 -33.67
CA GLU A 293 -45.26 7.48 -34.46
C GLU A 293 -46.55 7.30 -33.65
N ALA A 294 -47.58 8.05 -34.02
CA ALA A 294 -48.87 8.04 -33.34
C ALA A 294 -49.50 6.63 -33.35
N GLY A 295 -49.61 6.02 -32.18
CA GLY A 295 -50.21 4.69 -32.00
C GLY A 295 -49.21 3.54 -31.82
N ALA A 296 -47.90 3.79 -31.94
CA ALA A 296 -46.87 2.82 -31.58
C ALA A 296 -46.54 2.87 -30.07
N ASP A 297 -46.18 1.72 -29.49
CA ASP A 297 -45.66 1.66 -28.11
C ASP A 297 -44.26 2.31 -28.06
N VAL A 298 -44.04 3.25 -27.13
CA VAL A 298 -42.69 3.77 -26.89
C VAL A 298 -41.88 2.70 -26.16
N ARG A 299 -40.84 2.19 -26.83
CA ARG A 299 -39.89 1.21 -26.27
C ARG A 299 -38.81 1.89 -25.44
N VAL A 300 -38.69 1.48 -24.17
CA VAL A 300 -37.69 1.93 -23.19
C VAL A 300 -36.83 0.73 -22.80
N LEU A 301 -35.51 0.93 -22.71
CA LEU A 301 -34.58 0.00 -22.08
C LEU A 301 -34.02 0.66 -20.82
N ALA A 302 -34.31 0.07 -19.67
CA ALA A 302 -33.82 0.49 -18.38
C ALA A 302 -32.71 -0.46 -17.91
N ILE A 303 -31.54 0.08 -17.61
CA ILE A 303 -30.36 -0.69 -17.15
C ILE A 303 -30.06 -0.29 -15.70
N GLY A 304 -29.96 -1.27 -14.82
CA GLY A 304 -29.67 -1.07 -13.39
C GLY A 304 -30.79 -0.31 -12.68
N SER A 305 -32.04 -0.75 -12.86
CA SER A 305 -33.24 -0.08 -12.35
C SER A 305 -33.42 -0.15 -10.82
N GLY A 306 -32.73 -1.07 -10.13
CA GLY A 306 -32.96 -1.35 -8.71
C GLY A 306 -34.44 -1.62 -8.41
N SER A 307 -34.96 -0.94 -7.38
CA SER A 307 -36.39 -0.93 -6.98
C SER A 307 -37.30 -0.07 -7.87
N GLY A 308 -36.75 0.63 -8.86
CA GLY A 308 -37.49 1.31 -9.93
C GLY A 308 -38.06 2.69 -9.57
N GLU A 309 -37.59 3.36 -8.52
CA GLU A 309 -38.06 4.70 -8.15
C GLU A 309 -37.84 5.72 -9.29
N ALA A 310 -36.63 5.78 -9.85
CA ALA A 310 -36.30 6.68 -10.96
C ALA A 310 -37.12 6.33 -12.22
N ASP A 311 -37.14 5.04 -12.58
CA ASP A 311 -37.84 4.49 -13.73
C ASP A 311 -39.32 4.83 -13.70
N SER A 312 -39.98 4.69 -12.54
CA SER A 312 -41.40 4.98 -12.39
C SER A 312 -41.75 6.43 -12.78
N ASN A 313 -40.89 7.38 -12.44
CA ASN A 313 -41.07 8.80 -12.76
C ASN A 313 -40.87 9.06 -14.26
N ILE A 314 -39.89 8.40 -14.89
CA ILE A 314 -39.67 8.43 -16.34
C ILE A 314 -40.88 7.86 -17.09
N LEU A 315 -41.37 6.69 -16.68
CA LEU A 315 -42.51 6.03 -17.30
C LEU A 315 -43.79 6.86 -17.18
N LYS A 316 -44.05 7.44 -16.01
CA LYS A 316 -45.18 8.37 -15.79
C LYS A 316 -45.12 9.56 -16.73
N LYS A 317 -43.93 10.15 -16.91
CA LYS A 317 -43.74 11.25 -17.87
C LYS A 317 -44.05 10.81 -19.30
N LEU A 318 -43.53 9.65 -19.73
CA LEU A 318 -43.79 9.13 -21.08
C LEU A 318 -45.28 8.88 -21.32
N LEU A 319 -46.02 8.37 -20.33
CA LEU A 319 -47.46 8.13 -20.43
C LEU A 319 -48.31 9.41 -20.53
N GLN A 320 -47.75 10.60 -20.24
CA GLN A 320 -48.44 11.87 -20.52
C GLN A 320 -48.56 12.14 -22.01
N ASN A 321 -47.58 11.69 -22.79
CA ASN A 321 -47.44 11.97 -24.22
C ASN A 321 -47.67 10.73 -25.12
N HIS A 322 -47.70 9.53 -24.52
CA HIS A 322 -47.82 8.25 -25.21
C HIS A 322 -48.92 7.39 -24.61
N LYS A 323 -49.64 6.64 -25.46
CA LYS A 323 -50.74 5.77 -25.02
C LYS A 323 -50.29 4.54 -24.22
N SER A 324 -49.07 4.08 -24.47
CA SER A 324 -48.52 2.84 -23.92
C SER A 324 -47.00 2.84 -24.02
N VAL A 325 -46.37 2.20 -23.05
CA VAL A 325 -44.91 2.07 -22.95
C VAL A 325 -44.55 0.58 -22.90
N TYR A 326 -43.58 0.16 -23.70
CA TYR A 326 -42.93 -1.12 -23.55
C TYR A 326 -41.60 -0.89 -22.82
N ASN A 327 -41.46 -1.42 -21.61
CA ASN A 327 -40.27 -1.24 -20.79
C ASN A 327 -39.50 -2.57 -20.69
N ARG A 328 -38.27 -2.62 -21.18
CA ARG A 328 -37.36 -3.73 -20.90
C ARG A 328 -36.46 -3.34 -19.75
N VAL A 329 -36.50 -4.11 -18.67
CA VAL A 329 -35.74 -3.86 -17.44
C VAL A 329 -34.62 -4.88 -17.34
N VAL A 330 -33.38 -4.41 -17.21
CA VAL A 330 -32.18 -5.21 -16.98
C VAL A 330 -31.62 -4.87 -15.60
N GLU A 331 -31.80 -5.75 -14.64
CA GLU A 331 -31.40 -5.54 -13.24
C GLU A 331 -30.94 -6.86 -12.63
N PRO A 332 -29.65 -7.02 -12.26
CA PRO A 332 -29.16 -8.28 -11.71
C PRO A 332 -29.66 -8.58 -10.28
N SER A 333 -29.97 -7.55 -9.48
CA SER A 333 -30.34 -7.68 -8.07
C SER A 333 -31.76 -8.19 -7.86
N GLU A 334 -32.00 -8.83 -6.70
CA GLU A 334 -33.35 -9.23 -6.26
C GLU A 334 -34.30 -8.04 -6.04
N THR A 335 -33.77 -6.81 -5.95
CA THR A 335 -34.57 -5.56 -5.90
C THR A 335 -35.51 -5.37 -7.10
N ILE A 336 -35.29 -6.10 -8.20
CA ILE A 336 -36.23 -6.17 -9.32
C ILE A 336 -37.65 -6.63 -8.89
N GLU A 337 -37.78 -7.40 -7.81
CA GLU A 337 -39.08 -7.81 -7.25
C GLU A 337 -39.84 -6.64 -6.59
N ASP A 338 -39.11 -5.71 -5.96
CA ASP A 338 -39.69 -4.48 -5.44
C ASP A 338 -40.20 -3.61 -6.60
N TYR A 339 -39.46 -3.56 -7.70
CA TYR A 339 -39.90 -2.82 -8.89
C TYR A 339 -41.15 -3.46 -9.54
N LYS A 340 -41.20 -4.79 -9.65
CA LYS A 340 -42.41 -5.51 -10.10
C LYS A 340 -43.62 -5.16 -9.23
N THR A 341 -43.42 -5.10 -7.91
CA THR A 341 -44.46 -4.72 -6.95
C THR A 341 -44.90 -3.27 -7.15
N LEU A 342 -43.96 -2.34 -7.34
CA LEU A 342 -44.24 -0.92 -7.61
C LEU A 342 -45.09 -0.76 -8.88
N VAL A 343 -44.72 -1.42 -9.99
CA VAL A 343 -45.49 -1.35 -11.25
C VAL A 343 -46.86 -2.00 -11.10
N GLY A 344 -46.97 -3.10 -10.35
CA GLY A 344 -48.23 -3.81 -10.13
C GLY A 344 -49.22 -3.05 -9.24
N THR A 345 -48.74 -2.16 -8.37
CA THR A 345 -49.55 -1.43 -7.40
C THR A 345 -49.90 0.00 -7.85
N ASP A 346 -49.00 0.68 -8.57
CA ASP A 346 -49.23 2.03 -9.05
C ASP A 346 -50.10 2.05 -10.32
N LYS A 347 -51.38 2.39 -10.16
CA LYS A 347 -52.35 2.46 -11.25
C LYS A 347 -51.96 3.44 -12.37
N SER A 348 -51.12 4.43 -12.10
CA SER A 348 -50.65 5.36 -13.14
C SER A 348 -49.72 4.70 -14.15
N LEU A 349 -49.15 3.54 -13.82
CA LEU A 349 -48.31 2.72 -14.70
C LEU A 349 -49.08 1.60 -15.42
N GLY A 350 -50.43 1.58 -15.35
CA GLY A 350 -51.25 0.50 -15.88
C GLY A 350 -51.17 0.29 -17.41
N ALA A 351 -50.60 1.23 -18.16
CA ALA A 351 -50.35 1.12 -19.60
C ALA A 351 -48.89 0.76 -19.95
N VAL A 352 -48.07 0.40 -18.96
CA VAL A 352 -46.70 -0.09 -19.14
C VAL A 352 -46.71 -1.61 -19.28
N LYS A 353 -46.05 -2.13 -20.31
CA LYS A 353 -45.76 -3.57 -20.48
C LYS A 353 -44.29 -3.81 -20.18
N CYS A 354 -43.99 -4.58 -19.15
CA CYS A 354 -42.62 -4.86 -18.75
C CYS A 354 -42.09 -6.20 -19.32
N ASP A 355 -40.86 -6.18 -19.81
CA ASP A 355 -40.01 -7.35 -20.11
C ASP A 355 -38.87 -7.37 -19.09
N TRP A 356 -38.98 -8.25 -18.08
CA TRP A 356 -38.06 -8.32 -16.94
C TRP A 356 -36.88 -9.25 -17.23
N ARG A 357 -35.66 -8.75 -17.09
CA ARG A 357 -34.40 -9.48 -17.28
C ARG A 357 -33.55 -9.37 -16.01
N GLN A 358 -33.57 -10.42 -15.20
CA GLN A 358 -32.72 -10.48 -14.01
C GLN A 358 -31.33 -11.01 -14.37
N GLN A 359 -30.48 -10.13 -14.86
CA GLN A 359 -29.15 -10.41 -15.37
C GLN A 359 -28.33 -9.12 -15.43
N THR A 360 -27.01 -9.20 -15.60
CA THR A 360 -26.15 -8.02 -15.75
C THR A 360 -26.33 -7.33 -17.11
N ALA A 361 -25.81 -6.11 -17.24
CA ALA A 361 -25.80 -5.40 -18.52
C ALA A 361 -24.97 -6.16 -19.57
N GLU A 362 -23.85 -6.74 -19.14
CA GLU A 362 -22.95 -7.54 -19.96
C GLU A 362 -23.64 -8.79 -20.51
N GLU A 363 -24.29 -9.56 -19.64
CA GLU A 363 -25.07 -10.76 -20.01
C GLU A 363 -26.21 -10.40 -20.99
N TYR A 364 -26.89 -9.28 -20.74
CA TYR A 364 -27.91 -8.77 -21.65
C TYR A 364 -27.33 -8.42 -23.01
N PHE A 365 -26.24 -7.67 -23.08
CA PHE A 365 -25.68 -7.24 -24.36
C PHE A 365 -25.03 -8.37 -25.16
N GLN A 366 -24.58 -9.44 -24.50
CA GLN A 366 -24.13 -10.67 -25.17
C GLN A 366 -25.28 -11.44 -25.85
N THR A 367 -26.50 -11.32 -25.30
CA THR A 367 -27.70 -12.04 -25.77
C THR A 367 -28.74 -11.12 -26.41
N LYS A 368 -28.40 -9.85 -26.65
CA LYS A 368 -29.32 -8.83 -27.16
C LYS A 368 -29.87 -9.24 -28.52
N GLY A 369 -31.19 -9.13 -28.68
CA GLY A 369 -31.84 -9.25 -29.98
C GLY A 369 -31.81 -7.94 -30.77
N ASP A 370 -32.40 -7.93 -31.96
CA ASP A 370 -32.42 -6.76 -32.86
C ASP A 370 -33.38 -5.63 -32.44
N THR A 371 -33.94 -5.69 -31.23
CA THR A 371 -34.89 -4.68 -30.75
C THR A 371 -34.18 -3.35 -30.53
N LYS A 372 -34.64 -2.29 -31.22
CA LYS A 372 -34.20 -0.92 -30.99
C LYS A 372 -35.15 -0.17 -30.05
N PHE A 373 -34.63 0.75 -29.25
CA PHE A 373 -35.35 1.49 -28.22
C PHE A 373 -35.35 2.99 -28.51
N HIS A 374 -36.46 3.67 -28.17
CA HIS A 374 -36.55 5.13 -28.35
C HIS A 374 -35.95 5.89 -27.16
N LEU A 375 -35.94 5.27 -25.99
CA LEU A 375 -35.26 5.77 -24.80
C LEU A 375 -34.46 4.62 -24.17
N ILE A 376 -33.20 4.88 -23.86
CA ILE A 376 -32.37 3.98 -23.04
C ILE A 376 -31.89 4.79 -21.85
N HIS A 377 -32.03 4.29 -20.64
CA HIS A 377 -31.50 4.97 -19.46
C HIS A 377 -30.70 4.07 -18.53
N ALA A 378 -29.69 4.66 -17.92
CA ALA A 378 -28.82 4.06 -16.92
C ALA A 378 -28.58 5.11 -15.82
N ILE A 379 -29.16 4.92 -14.64
CA ILE A 379 -29.17 5.92 -13.56
C ILE A 379 -28.47 5.32 -12.36
N HIS A 380 -27.36 5.94 -11.93
CA HIS A 380 -26.51 5.51 -10.83
C HIS A 380 -26.06 4.03 -10.86
N CYS A 381 -26.00 3.40 -12.04
CA CYS A 381 -25.61 1.99 -12.20
C CYS A 381 -24.32 1.77 -13.00
N LEU A 382 -23.90 2.74 -13.81
CA LEU A 382 -22.69 2.62 -14.65
C LEU A 382 -21.38 2.58 -13.85
N TYR A 383 -21.42 2.75 -12.53
CA TYR A 383 -20.29 2.47 -11.65
C TYR A 383 -19.96 0.98 -11.59
N HIS A 384 -20.94 0.11 -11.86
CA HIS A 384 -20.83 -1.33 -11.60
C HIS A 384 -20.61 -2.18 -12.85
N VAL A 385 -20.64 -1.58 -14.05
CA VAL A 385 -20.38 -2.30 -15.31
C VAL A 385 -18.89 -2.58 -15.49
N GLU A 386 -18.54 -3.71 -16.09
CA GLU A 386 -17.14 -4.12 -16.28
C GLU A 386 -16.37 -3.13 -17.17
N ASP A 387 -17.00 -2.71 -18.26
CA ASP A 387 -16.44 -1.76 -19.24
C ASP A 387 -17.48 -0.67 -19.55
N LEU A 388 -17.19 0.54 -19.06
CA LEU A 388 -18.02 1.72 -19.28
C LEU A 388 -18.19 2.01 -20.78
N HIS A 389 -17.10 1.98 -21.55
CA HIS A 389 -17.12 2.38 -22.95
C HIS A 389 -17.86 1.37 -23.83
N THR A 390 -17.66 0.08 -23.58
CA THR A 390 -18.37 -1.00 -24.29
C THR A 390 -19.86 -0.98 -23.95
N THR A 391 -20.22 -0.72 -22.69
CA THR A 391 -21.61 -0.57 -22.25
C THR A 391 -22.28 0.62 -22.93
N LEU A 392 -21.66 1.81 -22.90
CA LEU A 392 -22.16 3.01 -23.57
C LEU A 392 -22.34 2.80 -25.07
N TRP A 393 -21.40 2.10 -25.72
CA TRP A 393 -21.51 1.75 -27.13
C TRP A 393 -22.70 0.83 -27.40
N ASN A 394 -22.87 -0.20 -26.60
CA ASN A 394 -23.97 -1.15 -26.73
C ASN A 394 -25.36 -0.51 -26.50
N MET A 395 -25.44 0.45 -25.59
CA MET A 395 -26.63 1.29 -25.39
C MET A 395 -26.88 2.12 -26.65
N TRP A 396 -25.88 2.89 -27.10
CA TRP A 396 -25.98 3.74 -28.29
C TRP A 396 -26.44 2.96 -29.53
N GLU A 397 -25.84 1.80 -29.80
CA GLU A 397 -26.22 0.95 -30.94
C GLU A 397 -27.67 0.45 -30.87
N GLN A 398 -28.27 0.31 -29.69
CA GLN A 398 -29.65 -0.13 -29.54
C GLN A 398 -30.67 1.01 -29.63
N LEU A 399 -30.24 2.25 -29.83
CA LEU A 399 -31.17 3.35 -30.10
C LEU A 399 -31.81 3.22 -31.48
N THR A 400 -33.06 3.62 -31.59
CA THR A 400 -33.67 3.98 -32.87
C THR A 400 -33.06 5.28 -33.40
N ASP A 401 -33.16 5.53 -34.70
CA ASP A 401 -32.86 6.84 -35.25
C ASP A 401 -33.72 7.91 -34.54
N GLY A 402 -33.06 8.94 -34.01
CA GLY A 402 -33.72 9.98 -33.19
C GLY A 402 -34.05 9.58 -31.75
N GLY A 403 -33.62 8.41 -31.29
CA GLY A 403 -33.76 7.97 -29.91
C GLY A 403 -32.84 8.73 -28.95
N TYR A 404 -33.14 8.64 -27.65
CA TYR A 404 -32.41 9.32 -26.58
C TYR A 404 -31.75 8.33 -25.63
N MET A 405 -30.54 8.67 -25.18
CA MET A 405 -29.87 8.01 -24.08
C MET A 405 -29.82 8.96 -22.88
N LEU A 406 -30.28 8.49 -21.72
CA LEU A 406 -30.23 9.23 -20.45
C LEU A 406 -29.26 8.53 -19.50
N VAL A 407 -28.20 9.23 -19.10
CA VAL A 407 -27.20 8.71 -18.16
C VAL A 407 -27.20 9.58 -16.91
N GLY A 408 -27.50 8.97 -15.75
CA GLY A 408 -27.42 9.63 -14.44
C GLY A 408 -26.17 9.16 -13.70
N MET A 409 -25.24 10.08 -13.43
CA MET A 409 -23.98 9.81 -12.72
C MET A 409 -23.56 11.02 -11.89
N GLU A 410 -22.63 10.78 -10.98
CA GLU A 410 -21.99 11.79 -10.15
C GLU A 410 -21.24 12.80 -11.03
N SER A 411 -21.47 14.10 -10.77
CA SER A 411 -20.86 15.16 -11.57
C SER A 411 -19.34 15.19 -11.35
N GLU A 412 -18.56 15.39 -12.41
CA GLU A 412 -17.12 15.59 -12.29
C GLU A 412 -16.74 16.82 -11.44
N ASN A 413 -17.68 17.74 -11.23
CA ASN A 413 -17.49 18.98 -10.47
C ASN A 413 -17.82 18.83 -8.98
N SER A 414 -18.40 17.70 -8.55
CA SER A 414 -18.81 17.51 -7.17
C SER A 414 -17.63 17.30 -6.22
N ASP A 415 -17.83 17.55 -4.94
CA ASP A 415 -16.81 17.27 -3.93
C ASP A 415 -16.53 15.77 -3.80
N TRP A 416 -17.51 14.93 -4.12
CA TRP A 416 -17.35 13.48 -4.17
C TRP A 416 -16.44 13.07 -5.33
N ALA A 417 -16.63 13.61 -6.53
CA ALA A 417 -15.74 13.37 -7.66
C ALA A 417 -14.30 13.85 -7.37
N LYS A 418 -14.14 15.02 -6.76
CA LYS A 418 -12.82 15.52 -6.33
C LYS A 418 -12.15 14.58 -5.34
N LEU A 419 -12.90 14.00 -4.40
CA LEU A 419 -12.40 12.98 -3.48
C LEU A 419 -11.93 11.74 -4.25
N TRP A 420 -12.70 11.24 -5.22
CA TRP A 420 -12.28 10.12 -6.06
C TRP A 420 -11.03 10.40 -6.87
N TYR A 421 -10.94 11.57 -7.53
CA TYR A 421 -9.74 11.94 -8.26
C TYR A 421 -8.53 12.04 -7.35
N LYS A 422 -8.69 12.67 -6.17
CA LYS A 422 -7.60 12.77 -5.20
C LYS A 422 -7.14 11.41 -4.70
N LEU A 423 -8.07 10.52 -4.33
CA LEU A 423 -7.73 9.17 -3.90
C LEU A 423 -7.07 8.38 -5.03
N TRP A 424 -7.53 8.55 -6.26
CA TRP A 424 -6.93 7.89 -7.41
C TRP A 424 -5.52 8.42 -7.71
N ASP A 425 -5.30 9.73 -7.61
CA ASP A 425 -3.98 10.34 -7.79
C ASP A 425 -2.99 9.92 -6.70
N ASP A 426 -3.47 9.85 -5.44
CA ASP A 426 -2.63 9.53 -4.28
C ASP A 426 -2.35 8.01 -4.17
N PHE A 427 -3.29 7.16 -4.58
CA PHE A 427 -3.27 5.71 -4.27
C PHE A 427 -3.70 4.78 -5.43
N GLY A 428 -4.27 5.32 -6.51
CA GLY A 428 -4.85 4.54 -7.60
C GLY A 428 -3.83 3.75 -8.41
N GLN A 429 -4.23 2.57 -8.90
CA GLN A 429 -3.40 1.69 -9.71
C GLN A 429 -4.16 1.19 -10.94
N GLY A 430 -3.48 1.16 -12.08
CA GLY A 430 -4.06 0.74 -13.35
C GLY A 430 -5.00 1.78 -13.95
N ASP A 431 -6.13 1.33 -14.50
CA ASP A 431 -7.11 2.19 -15.17
C ASP A 431 -8.29 2.51 -14.24
N ARG A 432 -8.47 3.80 -13.92
CA ARG A 432 -9.59 4.28 -13.09
C ARG A 432 -10.93 3.88 -13.68
N LEU A 433 -11.05 3.84 -15.00
CA LEU A 433 -12.28 3.48 -15.68
C LEU A 433 -12.62 2.00 -15.51
N LYS A 434 -11.73 1.16 -14.97
CA LYS A 434 -12.04 -0.23 -14.57
C LYS A 434 -12.52 -0.36 -13.12
N THR A 435 -12.76 0.75 -12.43
CA THR A 435 -13.28 0.79 -11.05
C THR A 435 -14.60 1.55 -10.97
N SER A 436 -15.22 1.58 -9.80
CA SER A 436 -16.45 2.36 -9.55
C SER A 436 -16.21 3.87 -9.53
N SER A 437 -14.96 4.34 -9.49
CA SER A 437 -14.60 5.76 -9.40
C SER A 437 -14.73 6.48 -10.75
N ARG A 438 -15.94 6.45 -11.33
CA ARG A 438 -16.30 7.04 -12.63
C ARG A 438 -17.24 8.23 -12.43
N THR A 439 -17.15 9.24 -13.28
CA THR A 439 -17.98 10.44 -13.19
C THR A 439 -18.69 10.72 -14.53
N SER A 440 -19.62 11.68 -14.55
CA SER A 440 -20.19 12.15 -15.81
C SER A 440 -19.14 12.71 -16.77
N GLY A 441 -17.99 13.18 -16.28
CA GLY A 441 -16.88 13.63 -17.11
C GLY A 441 -16.33 12.53 -18.02
N ASP A 442 -16.30 11.29 -17.52
CA ASP A 442 -15.83 10.13 -18.30
C ASP A 442 -16.81 9.80 -19.44
N VAL A 443 -18.12 9.93 -19.18
CA VAL A 443 -19.16 9.77 -20.20
C VAL A 443 -19.09 10.89 -21.24
N LYS A 444 -18.91 12.15 -20.82
CA LYS A 444 -18.75 13.31 -21.71
C LYS A 444 -17.56 13.12 -22.65
N GLN A 445 -16.41 12.71 -22.11
CA GLN A 445 -15.22 12.40 -22.90
C GLN A 445 -15.48 11.31 -23.95
N TRP A 446 -16.22 10.24 -23.58
CA TRP A 446 -16.58 9.19 -24.51
C TRP A 446 -17.50 9.67 -25.64
N LEU A 447 -18.45 10.55 -25.33
CA LEU A 447 -19.39 11.16 -26.28
C LEU A 447 -18.67 12.14 -27.24
N ASP A 448 -17.82 13.01 -26.68
CA ASP A 448 -17.03 14.00 -27.43
C ASP A 448 -16.11 13.32 -28.44
N ALA A 449 -15.42 12.26 -28.02
CA ALA A 449 -14.53 11.47 -28.87
C ALA A 449 -15.24 10.86 -30.10
N ARG A 450 -16.58 10.78 -30.07
CA ARG A 450 -17.42 10.22 -31.14
C ARG A 450 -18.28 11.28 -31.85
N GLY A 451 -18.19 12.54 -31.45
CA GLY A 451 -19.04 13.61 -31.99
C GLY A 451 -20.53 13.41 -31.70
N ILE A 452 -20.88 12.70 -30.62
CA ILE A 452 -22.26 12.48 -30.20
C ILE A 452 -22.74 13.72 -29.45
N ARG A 453 -23.88 14.29 -29.86
CA ARG A 453 -24.47 15.46 -29.21
C ARG A 453 -25.15 15.07 -27.90
N TYR A 454 -24.92 15.85 -26.85
CA TYR A 454 -25.56 15.68 -25.55
C TYR A 454 -25.88 17.02 -24.89
N VAL A 455 -26.73 16.97 -23.86
CA VAL A 455 -27.01 18.08 -22.95
C VAL A 455 -26.81 17.58 -21.51
N THR A 456 -26.48 18.50 -20.61
CA THR A 456 -26.18 18.18 -19.20
C THR A 456 -27.19 18.85 -18.28
N HIS A 457 -27.64 18.11 -17.28
CA HIS A 457 -28.46 18.62 -16.18
C HIS A 457 -27.76 18.25 -14.88
N GLU A 458 -27.52 19.23 -14.00
CA GLU A 458 -26.90 19.02 -12.71
C GLU A 458 -27.90 19.38 -11.61
N SER A 459 -27.97 18.55 -10.57
CA SER A 459 -28.77 18.80 -9.37
C SER A 459 -27.87 18.66 -8.16
N GLU A 460 -27.92 19.64 -7.26
CA GLU A 460 -27.17 19.61 -6.01
C GLU A 460 -27.84 18.68 -5.00
N THR A 461 -27.04 17.87 -4.31
CA THR A 461 -27.47 17.03 -3.19
C THR A 461 -26.50 17.21 -2.04
N ILE A 462 -27.02 17.42 -0.82
CA ILE A 462 -26.24 17.69 0.37
C ILE A 462 -26.32 16.50 1.33
N PHE A 463 -25.18 16.08 1.84
CA PHE A 463 -25.02 14.95 2.76
C PHE A 463 -24.43 15.40 4.09
N ASN A 464 -24.96 14.86 5.19
CA ASN A 464 -24.37 15.07 6.51
C ASN A 464 -23.18 14.13 6.73
N VAL A 465 -21.96 14.67 6.62
CA VAL A 465 -20.73 13.90 6.79
C VAL A 465 -20.12 14.01 8.19
N THR A 466 -20.85 14.56 9.17
CA THR A 466 -20.31 14.83 10.53
C THR A 466 -19.75 13.57 11.20
N GLU A 467 -20.41 12.42 11.00
CA GLU A 467 -19.94 11.14 11.55
C GLU A 467 -18.56 10.72 11.03
N CYS A 468 -18.18 11.10 9.80
CA CYS A 468 -16.87 10.78 9.24
C CYS A 468 -15.70 11.41 10.01
N PHE A 469 -15.96 12.47 10.78
CA PHE A 469 -14.96 13.19 11.58
C PHE A 469 -14.95 12.78 13.05
N LYS A 470 -15.83 11.85 13.47
CA LYS A 470 -15.85 11.34 14.85
C LYS A 470 -14.94 10.13 14.96
N GLU A 471 -13.93 10.23 15.80
CA GLU A 471 -13.00 9.12 16.07
C GLU A 471 -13.75 7.88 16.56
N GLY A 472 -13.47 6.74 15.94
CA GLY A 472 -14.12 5.46 16.26
C GLY A 472 -15.58 5.33 15.83
N SER A 473 -16.19 6.31 15.13
CA SER A 473 -17.57 6.19 14.65
C SER A 473 -17.69 5.12 13.57
N GLU A 474 -18.38 4.03 13.88
CA GLU A 474 -18.68 2.96 12.92
C GLU A 474 -19.50 3.49 11.72
N ALA A 475 -20.49 4.35 11.98
CA ALA A 475 -21.27 4.99 10.94
C ALA A 475 -20.39 5.88 10.05
N GLY A 476 -19.46 6.64 10.65
CA GLY A 476 -18.48 7.44 9.92
C GLY A 476 -17.56 6.61 9.04
N MET A 477 -17.06 5.48 9.55
CA MET A 477 -16.20 4.57 8.80
C MET A 477 -16.95 3.92 7.62
N LEU A 478 -18.18 3.45 7.83
CA LEU A 478 -19.01 2.87 6.76
C LEU A 478 -19.36 3.91 5.68
N LEU A 479 -19.63 5.15 6.11
CA LEU A 479 -19.93 6.25 5.20
C LEU A 479 -18.69 6.65 4.38
N LEU A 480 -17.50 6.69 5.00
CA LEU A 480 -16.23 6.88 4.29
C LEU A 480 -15.97 5.75 3.29
N ASP A 481 -16.19 4.49 3.66
CA ASP A 481 -16.00 3.37 2.74
C ASP A 481 -16.90 3.53 1.50
N PHE A 482 -18.16 3.92 1.70
CA PHE A 482 -19.11 4.16 0.62
C PHE A 482 -18.72 5.36 -0.25
N PHE A 483 -18.37 6.50 0.35
CA PHE A 483 -17.90 7.66 -0.41
C PHE A 483 -16.63 7.35 -1.19
N THR A 484 -15.68 6.63 -0.61
CA THR A 484 -14.42 6.30 -1.30
C THR A 484 -14.53 5.09 -2.22
N GLN A 485 -15.67 4.39 -2.20
CA GLN A 485 -15.87 3.09 -2.85
C GLN A 485 -14.73 2.12 -2.51
N THR A 486 -14.19 2.21 -1.28
CA THR A 486 -13.01 1.46 -0.85
C THR A 486 -13.27 0.88 0.55
N PRO A 487 -13.19 -0.44 0.74
CA PRO A 487 -13.43 -1.03 2.05
C PRO A 487 -12.31 -0.66 3.02
N ASP A 488 -12.66 -0.41 4.30
CA ASP A 488 -11.70 -0.14 5.38
C ASP A 488 -10.81 1.10 5.13
N ILE A 489 -11.27 2.12 4.39
CA ILE A 489 -10.43 3.27 4.06
C ILE A 489 -9.96 4.04 5.30
N SER A 490 -10.76 4.02 6.37
CA SER A 490 -10.41 4.63 7.67
C SER A 490 -9.21 3.96 8.34
N ARG A 491 -8.89 2.72 7.99
CA ARG A 491 -7.75 1.97 8.51
C ARG A 491 -6.45 2.26 7.75
N MET A 492 -6.50 3.11 6.72
CA MET A 492 -5.34 3.52 5.94
C MET A 492 -4.30 4.21 6.83
N LEU A 493 -3.04 3.82 6.67
CA LEU A 493 -1.93 4.35 7.43
C LEU A 493 -1.52 5.71 6.83
N THR A 494 -1.86 6.81 7.49
CA THR A 494 -1.29 8.13 7.17
C THR A 494 -0.17 8.43 8.16
N ILE A 495 1.06 8.27 7.72
CA ILE A 495 2.24 8.47 8.57
C ILE A 495 2.54 9.96 8.78
N GLY A 496 3.22 10.30 9.87
CA GLY A 496 3.71 11.66 10.13
C GLY A 496 2.60 12.68 10.45
N ARG A 497 1.47 12.19 10.98
CA ARG A 497 0.26 12.97 11.29
C ARG A 497 -0.20 12.87 12.75
N LEU A 498 0.68 12.48 13.67
CA LEU A 498 0.35 12.44 15.11
C LEU A 498 -0.11 13.80 15.64
N ASN A 499 0.33 14.90 15.02
CA ASN A 499 -0.12 16.26 15.33
C ASN A 499 -1.64 16.48 15.13
N LEU A 500 -2.33 15.63 14.37
CA LEU A 500 -3.78 15.66 14.23
C LEU A 500 -4.53 15.03 15.43
N SER A 501 -3.80 14.43 16.37
CA SER A 501 -4.32 13.85 17.61
C SER A 501 -3.62 14.47 18.82
N PRO A 502 -3.95 15.72 19.22
CA PRO A 502 -3.22 16.47 20.24
C PRO A 502 -3.06 15.73 21.58
N ASP A 503 -4.13 15.13 22.10
CA ASP A 503 -4.10 14.37 23.35
C ASP A 503 -3.12 13.20 23.29
N ARG A 504 -3.05 12.54 22.12
CA ARG A 504 -2.19 11.40 21.88
C ARG A 504 -0.74 11.82 21.64
N TYR A 505 -0.52 12.93 20.95
CA TYR A 505 0.78 13.56 20.83
C TYR A 505 1.35 13.90 22.21
N GLU A 506 0.56 14.54 23.07
CA GLU A 506 0.98 14.86 24.45
C GLU A 506 1.29 13.62 25.28
N ALA A 507 0.43 12.59 25.21
CA ALA A 507 0.65 11.34 25.91
C ALA A 507 1.93 10.64 25.43
N GLY A 508 2.14 10.56 24.11
CA GLY A 508 3.36 10.03 23.49
C GLY A 508 4.62 10.81 23.90
N MET A 509 4.55 12.14 23.88
CA MET A 509 5.65 13.02 24.30
C MET A 509 6.05 12.76 25.76
N ARG A 510 5.09 12.60 26.68
CA ARG A 510 5.38 12.30 28.09
C ARG A 510 6.11 10.96 28.24
N VAL A 511 5.69 9.94 27.50
CA VAL A 511 6.35 8.62 27.53
C VAL A 511 7.75 8.70 26.90
N PHE A 512 7.90 9.42 25.80
CA PHE A 512 9.19 9.66 25.15
C PHE A 512 10.19 10.37 26.08
N GLN A 513 9.77 11.42 26.78
CA GLN A 513 10.60 12.10 27.78
C GLN A 513 11.00 11.19 28.94
N ALA A 514 10.08 10.33 29.41
CA ALA A 514 10.38 9.34 30.45
C ALA A 514 11.35 8.24 29.98
N ALA A 515 11.42 7.98 28.68
CA ALA A 515 12.34 7.01 28.08
C ALA A 515 13.76 7.56 27.87
N TYR A 516 13.99 8.86 28.10
CA TYR A 516 15.29 9.52 27.87
C TYR A 516 16.33 9.09 28.92
N GLU A 517 17.37 8.35 28.51
CA GLU A 517 18.34 7.77 29.46
C GLU A 517 19.41 8.77 29.94
N THR A 518 19.75 9.77 29.13
CA THR A 518 20.79 10.77 29.45
C THR A 518 20.30 11.92 30.34
N GLY A 519 19.01 11.93 30.68
CA GLY A 519 18.34 13.02 31.40
C GLY A 519 18.14 14.27 30.54
N THR A 520 16.91 14.79 30.45
CA THR A 520 16.56 15.94 29.60
C THR A 520 17.32 17.22 29.97
N GLU A 521 17.68 17.37 31.25
CA GLU A 521 18.40 18.53 31.75
C GLU A 521 19.83 18.63 31.19
N SER A 522 20.52 17.49 30.97
CA SER A 522 21.88 17.48 30.40
C SER A 522 21.88 17.84 28.92
N HIS A 523 20.83 17.43 28.19
CA HIS A 523 20.63 17.74 26.77
C HIS A 523 20.49 19.25 26.53
N TYR A 524 19.57 19.90 27.23
CA TYR A 524 19.30 21.32 27.02
C TYR A 524 20.43 22.25 27.50
N GLN A 525 21.24 21.81 28.47
CA GLN A 525 22.43 22.55 28.90
C GLN A 525 23.48 22.68 27.79
N SER A 526 23.58 21.69 26.89
CA SER A 526 24.59 21.68 25.82
C SER A 526 24.44 22.83 24.82
N PHE A 527 23.22 23.31 24.57
CA PHE A 527 22.98 24.42 23.63
C PHE A 527 23.61 25.75 24.08
N GLY A 528 23.81 25.94 25.39
CA GLY A 528 24.56 27.09 25.89
C GLY A 528 26.02 27.08 25.41
N ALA A 529 26.64 25.90 25.27
CA ALA A 529 28.02 25.77 24.79
C ALA A 529 28.15 26.01 23.27
N MET A 530 27.06 25.91 22.51
CA MET A 530 27.03 26.14 21.06
C MET A 530 26.99 27.63 20.69
N VAL A 531 26.74 28.52 21.65
CA VAL A 531 26.77 29.97 21.42
C VAL A 531 28.23 30.44 21.30
N PRO A 532 28.59 31.22 20.26
CA PRO A 532 29.95 31.69 20.08
C PRO A 532 30.48 32.50 21.28
N ASP A 533 31.76 32.30 21.62
CA ASP A 533 32.45 33.10 22.65
C ASP A 533 32.77 34.53 22.20
N SER A 534 32.61 34.84 20.91
CA SER A 534 32.84 36.17 20.34
C SER A 534 31.80 37.18 20.78
N THR A 535 32.21 38.43 20.98
CA THR A 535 31.28 39.54 21.20
C THR A 535 30.45 39.79 19.93
N LEU A 536 29.14 39.55 20.00
CA LEU A 536 28.20 39.67 18.88
C LEU A 536 27.76 41.09 18.52
N CYS A 537 28.03 42.09 19.38
CA CYS A 537 27.62 43.48 19.15
C CYS A 537 28.63 44.47 19.76
N GLU A 538 28.50 45.75 19.40
CA GLU A 538 29.35 46.80 19.97
C GLU A 538 29.19 46.92 21.50
N ALA A 539 30.26 47.40 22.16
CA ALA A 539 30.29 47.53 23.60
C ALA A 539 29.21 48.51 24.10
N GLY A 540 28.21 47.98 24.82
CA GLY A 540 27.12 48.75 25.40
C GLY A 540 25.78 48.65 24.66
N ALA A 541 25.73 47.97 23.51
CA ALA A 541 24.48 47.62 22.84
C ALA A 541 23.87 46.33 23.42
N ASP A 542 22.53 46.22 23.39
CA ASP A 542 21.82 45.00 23.75
C ASP A 542 22.01 43.94 22.64
N VAL A 543 22.43 42.71 22.99
CA VAL A 543 22.40 41.59 22.04
C VAL A 543 20.96 41.19 21.80
N ARG A 544 20.49 41.39 20.57
CA ARG A 544 19.17 40.95 20.10
C ARG A 544 19.16 39.47 19.71
N VAL A 545 18.31 38.68 20.36
CA VAL A 545 18.06 37.25 20.12
C VAL A 545 16.63 37.06 19.65
N LEU A 546 16.42 36.21 18.65
CA LEU A 546 15.11 35.72 18.23
C LEU A 546 15.05 34.21 18.48
N ALA A 547 14.16 33.79 19.37
CA ALA A 547 13.91 32.41 19.71
C ALA A 547 12.61 31.95 19.03
N ILE A 548 12.70 30.94 18.16
CA ILE A 548 11.56 30.35 17.46
C ILE A 548 11.24 29.00 18.10
N GLY A 549 10.00 28.80 18.54
CA GLY A 549 9.51 27.55 19.14
C GLY A 549 10.19 27.21 20.46
N SER A 550 10.25 28.17 21.39
CA SER A 550 10.98 28.04 22.66
C SER A 550 10.35 27.06 23.67
N GLY A 551 9.09 26.65 23.49
CA GLY A 551 8.35 25.85 24.47
C GLY A 551 8.35 26.51 25.85
N SER A 552 8.81 25.77 26.86
CA SER A 552 8.96 26.25 28.25
C SER A 552 10.31 26.94 28.54
N GLY A 553 11.19 27.08 27.54
CA GLY A 553 12.43 27.87 27.60
C GLY A 553 13.65 27.17 28.21
N GLU A 554 13.63 25.84 28.33
CA GLU A 554 14.69 25.04 28.96
C GLU A 554 16.03 25.16 28.23
N ALA A 555 16.01 25.18 26.89
CA ALA A 555 17.21 25.42 26.08
C ALA A 555 17.62 26.90 26.11
N ASP A 556 16.64 27.78 25.93
CA ASP A 556 16.83 29.22 25.78
C ASP A 556 17.55 29.85 26.97
N ILE A 557 17.26 29.43 28.21
CA ILE A 557 17.95 29.98 29.38
C ILE A 557 19.44 29.71 29.39
N ASN A 558 19.88 28.57 28.86
CA ASN A 558 21.30 28.23 28.81
C ASN A 558 22.01 29.10 27.77
N ILE A 559 21.34 29.39 26.65
CA ILE A 559 21.79 30.35 25.63
C ILE A 559 21.88 31.77 26.23
N LEU A 560 20.83 32.23 26.91
CA LEU A 560 20.78 33.56 27.51
C LEU A 560 21.86 33.74 28.60
N LYS A 561 22.05 32.74 29.46
CA LYS A 561 23.12 32.73 30.48
C LYS A 561 24.50 32.83 29.86
N LYS A 562 24.75 32.08 28.78
CA LYS A 562 26.02 32.16 28.04
C LYS A 562 26.24 33.55 27.45
N LEU A 563 25.23 34.14 26.82
CA LEU A 563 25.33 35.49 26.26
C LEU A 563 25.64 36.55 27.34
N LEU A 564 25.02 36.44 28.52
CA LEU A 564 25.27 37.37 29.64
C LEU A 564 26.68 37.27 30.24
N GLN A 565 27.46 36.23 29.94
CA GLN A 565 28.88 36.17 30.33
C GLN A 565 29.72 37.18 29.54
N ASN A 566 29.34 37.43 28.29
CA ASN A 566 30.11 38.26 27.34
C ASN A 566 29.42 39.60 27.03
N HIS A 567 28.17 39.78 27.47
CA HIS A 567 27.33 40.93 27.15
C HIS A 567 26.63 41.50 28.38
N LYS A 568 26.48 42.83 28.43
CA LYS A 568 25.84 43.52 29.56
C LYS A 568 24.33 43.28 29.66
N SER A 569 23.67 43.05 28.53
CA SER A 569 22.22 42.93 28.42
C SER A 569 21.82 42.22 27.14
N VAL A 570 20.68 41.52 27.20
CA VAL A 570 20.12 40.75 26.09
C VAL A 570 18.68 41.19 25.86
N TYR A 571 18.31 41.44 24.61
CA TYR A 571 16.92 41.59 24.18
C TYR A 571 16.49 40.27 23.53
N ASN A 572 15.56 39.55 24.15
CA ASN A 572 15.10 38.25 23.67
C ASN A 572 13.67 38.37 23.13
N ARG A 573 13.47 38.15 21.83
CA ARG A 573 12.13 37.98 21.26
C ARG A 573 11.80 36.51 21.15
N VAL A 574 10.71 36.09 21.75
CA VAL A 574 10.25 34.70 21.77
C VAL A 574 9.01 34.57 20.89
N VAL A 575 9.02 33.62 19.95
CA VAL A 575 7.89 33.26 19.10
C VAL A 575 7.51 31.82 19.43
N GLU A 576 6.42 31.64 20.15
CA GLU A 576 5.95 30.33 20.63
C GLU A 576 4.42 30.29 20.61
N PRO A 577 3.77 29.49 19.74
CA PRO A 577 2.32 29.46 19.64
C PRO A 577 1.63 28.84 20.88
N SER A 578 2.30 27.92 21.58
CA SER A 578 1.72 27.17 22.69
C SER A 578 1.63 27.97 24.00
N GLU A 579 0.68 27.60 24.85
CA GLU A 579 0.56 28.12 26.22
C GLU A 579 1.77 27.78 27.11
N THR A 580 2.65 26.86 26.67
CA THR A 580 3.93 26.57 27.35
C THR A 580 4.82 27.80 27.54
N ILE A 581 4.60 28.85 26.75
CA ILE A 581 5.26 30.15 26.92
C ILE A 581 5.09 30.74 28.35
N GLU A 582 4.01 30.40 29.06
CA GLU A 582 3.81 30.80 30.46
C GLU A 582 4.81 30.13 31.42
N GLY A 583 5.19 28.89 31.13
CA GLY A 583 6.27 28.19 31.82
C GLY A 583 7.59 28.94 31.64
N TYR A 584 7.87 29.39 30.41
CA TYR A 584 9.08 30.16 30.13
C TYR A 584 9.07 31.53 30.83
N LYS A 585 7.95 32.26 30.81
CA LYS A 585 7.80 33.53 31.56
C LYS A 585 8.10 33.34 33.05
N THR A 586 7.58 32.26 33.64
CA THR A 586 7.82 31.91 35.05
C THR A 586 9.29 31.64 35.31
N LEU A 587 9.94 30.90 34.40
CA LEU A 587 11.34 30.51 34.55
C LEU A 587 12.27 31.73 34.45
N VAL A 588 12.02 32.65 33.52
CA VAL A 588 12.75 33.94 33.44
C VAL A 588 12.50 34.81 34.66
N GLY A 589 11.25 34.88 35.15
CA GLY A 589 10.89 35.70 36.31
C GLY A 589 11.48 35.22 37.64
N THR A 590 11.86 33.95 37.73
CA THR A 590 12.39 33.33 38.96
C THR A 590 13.92 33.25 38.98
N ASP A 591 14.57 33.08 37.83
CA ASP A 591 16.03 33.00 37.74
C ASP A 591 16.70 34.39 37.75
N LYS A 592 17.24 34.76 38.92
CA LYS A 592 17.93 36.05 39.12
C LYS A 592 19.13 36.27 38.19
N SER A 593 19.74 35.21 37.66
CA SER A 593 20.86 35.35 36.71
C SER A 593 20.42 35.95 35.37
N LEU A 594 19.12 35.94 35.06
CA LEU A 594 18.55 36.51 33.84
C LEU A 594 18.06 37.96 34.01
N GLY A 595 18.41 38.64 35.12
CA GLY A 595 17.91 39.98 35.42
C GLY A 595 18.28 41.08 34.41
N ALA A 596 19.22 40.83 33.51
CA ALA A 596 19.61 41.73 32.41
C ALA A 596 19.01 41.34 31.04
N VAL A 597 18.06 40.39 31.01
CA VAL A 597 17.31 40.00 29.82
C VAL A 597 15.99 40.78 29.75
N LYS A 598 15.70 41.39 28.59
CA LYS A 598 14.41 42.00 28.27
C LYS A 598 13.68 41.10 27.28
N CYS A 599 12.54 40.55 27.68
CA CYS A 599 11.77 39.65 26.81
C CYS A 599 10.64 40.38 26.05
N ASP A 600 10.48 40.05 24.78
CA ASP A 600 9.34 40.37 23.92
C ASP A 600 8.64 39.05 23.54
N TRP A 601 7.50 38.77 24.18
CA TRP A 601 6.77 37.51 24.04
C TRP A 601 5.73 37.60 22.92
N ARG A 602 5.81 36.70 21.94
CA ARG A 602 4.89 36.59 20.80
C ARG A 602 4.25 35.22 20.78
N GLN A 603 3.00 35.14 21.23
CA GLN A 603 2.25 33.89 21.20
C GLN A 603 1.58 33.71 19.83
N GLN A 604 2.35 33.20 18.87
CA GLN A 604 1.97 33.01 17.46
C GLN A 604 2.95 32.02 16.80
N THR A 605 2.60 31.51 15.63
CA THR A 605 3.48 30.62 14.85
C THR A 605 4.65 31.37 14.20
N ALA A 606 5.64 30.63 13.71
CA ALA A 606 6.75 31.22 12.96
C ALA A 606 6.24 31.88 11.66
N GLU A 607 5.28 31.24 10.99
CA GLU A 607 4.64 31.72 9.77
C GLU A 607 3.93 33.06 10.01
N GLU A 608 3.09 33.15 11.05
CA GLU A 608 2.39 34.37 11.44
C GLU A 608 3.37 35.49 11.80
N TYR A 609 4.44 35.16 12.55
CA TYR A 609 5.49 36.13 12.87
C TYR A 609 6.20 36.64 11.62
N PHE A 610 6.59 35.77 10.69
CA PHE A 610 7.33 36.18 9.49
C PHE A 610 6.48 36.94 8.47
N GLN A 611 5.15 36.78 8.49
CA GLN A 611 4.23 37.61 7.71
C GLN A 611 4.10 39.03 8.28
N THR A 612 4.25 39.19 9.59
CA THR A 612 4.09 40.47 10.31
C THR A 612 5.41 41.05 10.82
N LYS A 613 6.54 40.47 10.39
CA LYS A 613 7.88 40.84 10.87
C LYS A 613 8.16 42.32 10.57
N GLY A 614 8.65 43.03 11.59
CA GLY A 614 9.20 44.37 11.39
C GLY A 614 10.65 44.32 10.87
N ASP A 615 11.27 45.49 10.71
CA ASP A 615 12.65 45.62 10.22
C ASP A 615 13.73 45.28 11.27
N THR A 616 13.34 44.73 12.43
CA THR A 616 14.29 44.36 13.48
C THR A 616 15.18 43.21 13.00
N LYS A 617 16.50 43.44 13.00
CA LYS A 617 17.52 42.41 12.75
C LYS A 617 18.09 41.87 14.05
N PHE A 618 18.47 40.60 14.08
CA PHE A 618 18.93 39.88 15.27
C PHE A 618 20.39 39.43 15.12
N HIS A 619 21.13 39.38 16.24
CA HIS A 619 22.51 38.90 16.27
C HIS A 619 22.59 37.39 16.41
N LEU A 620 21.59 36.80 17.08
CA LEU A 620 21.41 35.36 17.18
C LEU A 620 19.95 35.02 16.90
N ILE A 621 19.71 34.04 16.03
CA ILE A 621 18.39 33.43 15.84
C ILE A 621 18.53 31.96 16.13
N HIS A 622 17.67 31.38 16.96
CA HIS A 622 17.71 29.94 17.22
C HIS A 622 16.34 29.27 17.09
N ALA A 623 16.37 28.02 16.64
CA ALA A 623 15.23 27.14 16.48
C ALA A 623 15.63 25.73 16.94
N ILE A 624 15.18 25.30 18.12
CA ILE A 624 15.62 24.06 18.78
C ILE A 624 14.44 23.11 18.86
N HIS A 625 14.56 21.96 18.19
CA HIS A 625 13.52 20.92 18.08
C HIS A 625 12.12 21.42 17.67
N CYS A 626 12.01 22.52 16.92
CA CYS A 626 10.73 23.10 16.50
C CYS A 626 10.51 23.14 14.98
N LEU A 627 11.57 23.04 14.17
CA LEU A 627 11.47 23.09 12.70
C LEU A 627 10.75 21.88 12.08
N TYR A 628 10.42 20.86 12.86
CA TYR A 628 9.54 19.77 12.44
C TYR A 628 8.11 20.25 12.21
N HIS A 629 7.69 21.35 12.85
CA HIS A 629 6.31 21.81 12.90
C HIS A 629 5.98 22.97 11.95
N VAL A 630 6.99 23.53 11.27
CA VAL A 630 6.76 24.64 10.33
C VAL A 630 6.17 24.13 9.02
N GLU A 631 5.35 24.94 8.34
CA GLU A 631 4.71 24.52 7.09
C GLU A 631 5.75 24.31 5.96
N ASP A 632 6.69 25.25 5.85
CA ASP A 632 7.75 25.24 4.84
C ASP A 632 9.11 25.49 5.49
N LEU A 633 9.90 24.42 5.62
CA LEU A 633 11.25 24.47 6.18
C LEU A 633 12.14 25.49 5.45
N HIS A 634 12.13 25.47 4.12
CA HIS A 634 13.02 26.31 3.31
C HIS A 634 12.64 27.79 3.39
N THR A 635 11.36 28.10 3.41
CA THR A 635 10.87 29.48 3.58
C THR A 635 11.16 29.99 4.98
N THR A 636 10.98 29.18 6.01
CA THR A 636 11.33 29.53 7.39
C THR A 636 12.83 29.78 7.55
N LEU A 637 13.69 28.88 7.06
CA LEU A 637 15.15 29.06 7.09
C LEU A 637 15.59 30.33 6.37
N ARG A 638 15.00 30.62 5.20
CA ARG A 638 15.24 31.88 4.47
C ARG A 638 14.86 33.09 5.32
N ASN A 639 13.68 33.06 5.93
CA ASN A 639 13.17 34.15 6.75
C ASN A 639 14.02 34.41 8.00
N MET A 640 14.52 33.34 8.64
CA MET A 640 15.48 33.44 9.74
C MET A 640 16.77 34.08 9.25
N TRP A 641 17.38 33.54 8.18
CA TRP A 641 18.61 34.06 7.60
C TRP A 641 18.52 35.55 7.24
N GLU A 642 17.43 35.96 6.58
CA GLU A 642 17.20 37.35 6.20
C GLU A 642 17.02 38.29 7.41
N GLN A 643 16.63 37.80 8.59
CA GLN A 643 16.51 38.61 9.80
C GLN A 643 17.80 38.72 10.61
N LEU A 644 18.89 38.08 10.18
CA LEU A 644 20.19 38.29 10.79
C LEU A 644 20.75 39.68 10.45
N VAL A 645 21.50 40.24 11.40
CA VAL A 645 22.47 41.30 11.10
C VAL A 645 23.64 40.72 10.30
N ASP A 646 24.39 41.58 9.62
CA ASP A 646 25.65 41.17 9.01
C ASP A 646 26.60 40.61 10.08
N GLY A 647 27.06 39.36 9.90
CA GLY A 647 27.87 38.65 10.89
C GLY A 647 27.10 38.00 12.04
N GLY A 648 25.76 38.01 12.00
CA GLY A 648 24.91 37.28 12.95
C GLY A 648 24.96 35.76 12.79
N TYR A 649 24.49 35.04 13.80
CA TYR A 649 24.50 33.58 13.87
C TYR A 649 23.09 32.99 13.87
N MET A 650 22.92 31.86 13.19
CA MET A 650 21.72 31.02 13.26
C MET A 650 22.09 29.70 13.93
N LEU A 651 21.36 29.31 14.97
CA LEU A 651 21.52 28.05 15.69
C LEU A 651 20.28 27.16 15.46
N VAL A 652 20.48 25.97 14.90
CA VAL A 652 19.39 25.02 14.63
C VAL A 652 19.67 23.71 15.36
N GLY A 653 18.74 23.29 16.21
CA GLY A 653 18.77 22.00 16.89
C GLY A 653 17.74 21.05 16.27
N MET A 654 18.21 19.95 15.67
CA MET A 654 17.37 18.91 15.05
C MET A 654 18.07 17.55 15.13
N ASP A 655 17.30 16.48 14.96
CA ASP A 655 17.84 15.12 14.92
C ASP A 655 18.77 14.92 13.73
N SER A 656 19.92 14.30 13.99
CA SER A 656 20.90 13.90 12.98
C SER A 656 20.51 12.59 12.29
N GLU A 657 21.32 12.17 11.31
CA GLU A 657 21.20 10.89 10.61
C GLU A 657 21.46 9.71 11.56
N SER A 658 20.50 9.48 12.45
CA SER A 658 20.47 8.45 13.48
C SER A 658 19.60 7.26 13.07
N ASP A 659 19.68 6.15 13.80
CA ASP A 659 18.80 4.99 13.58
C ASP A 659 17.32 5.36 13.62
N TRP A 660 16.99 6.38 14.42
CA TRP A 660 15.68 7.00 14.43
C TRP A 660 15.27 7.60 13.08
N THR A 661 16.11 8.45 12.50
CA THR A 661 15.82 9.05 11.21
C THR A 661 15.81 8.02 10.09
N LYS A 662 16.58 6.92 10.20
CA LYS A 662 16.46 5.79 9.28
C LYS A 662 15.09 5.14 9.34
N LEU A 663 14.50 4.99 10.53
CA LEU A 663 13.10 4.58 10.67
C LEU A 663 12.16 5.56 9.96
N TRP A 664 12.36 6.88 10.10
CA TRP A 664 11.56 7.88 9.39
C TRP A 664 11.70 7.79 7.87
N TYR A 665 12.93 7.67 7.35
CA TYR A 665 13.17 7.46 5.92
C TYR A 665 12.49 6.20 5.44
N LYS A 666 12.60 5.10 6.19
CA LYS A 666 11.95 3.85 5.83
C LYS A 666 10.43 3.95 5.85
N LEU A 667 9.83 4.48 6.91
CA LEU A 667 8.39 4.73 6.98
C LEU A 667 7.95 5.60 5.81
N TRP A 668 8.72 6.65 5.49
CA TRP A 668 8.44 7.52 4.36
C TRP A 668 8.57 6.81 3.00
N ASP A 669 9.56 5.96 2.81
CA ASP A 669 9.73 5.19 1.58
C ASP A 669 8.62 4.14 1.42
N ASP A 670 8.16 3.54 2.52
CA ASP A 670 7.14 2.50 2.54
C ASP A 670 5.70 3.06 2.45
N PHE A 671 5.44 4.21 3.08
CA PHE A 671 4.09 4.76 3.30
C PHE A 671 3.96 6.28 3.09
N GLY A 672 5.05 6.99 2.83
CA GLY A 672 5.07 8.44 2.69
C GLY A 672 4.42 8.93 1.40
N GLN A 673 3.83 10.13 1.47
CA GLN A 673 3.12 10.74 0.34
C GLN A 673 3.40 12.24 0.21
N GLY A 674 3.62 12.68 -1.02
CA GLY A 674 3.94 14.06 -1.33
C GLY A 674 5.39 14.41 -1.00
N ASP A 675 5.61 15.59 -0.43
CA ASP A 675 6.94 16.09 -0.11
C ASP A 675 7.28 15.83 1.36
N ARG A 676 8.33 15.04 1.61
CA ARG A 676 8.82 14.73 2.97
C ARG A 676 9.15 16.02 3.73
N LEU A 677 9.68 17.02 3.02
CA LEU A 677 10.04 18.31 3.58
C LEU A 677 8.82 19.16 3.96
N LYS A 678 7.59 18.71 3.70
CA LYS A 678 6.34 19.30 4.22
C LYS A 678 5.74 18.50 5.38
N THR A 679 6.49 17.57 5.95
CA THR A 679 6.06 16.77 7.10
C THR A 679 7.05 16.88 8.26
N VAL A 680 6.72 16.24 9.38
CA VAL A 680 7.58 16.18 10.57
C VAL A 680 8.86 15.37 10.35
N TYR A 681 8.95 14.55 9.30
CA TYR A 681 10.12 13.71 9.00
C TYR A 681 11.26 14.48 8.34
N ARG A 682 11.66 15.59 8.95
CA ARG A 682 12.80 16.41 8.55
C ARG A 682 13.97 16.13 9.49
N THR A 683 15.17 16.22 8.97
CA THR A 683 16.42 15.98 9.71
C THR A 683 17.34 17.18 9.60
N SER A 684 18.40 17.22 10.41
CA SER A 684 19.47 18.20 10.22
C SER A 684 20.16 18.07 8.84
N GLY A 685 20.08 16.89 8.19
CA GLY A 685 20.51 16.69 6.81
C GLY A 685 19.80 17.61 5.82
N ASP A 686 18.49 17.82 6.02
CA ASP A 686 17.68 18.69 5.16
C ASP A 686 18.07 20.17 5.32
N VAL A 687 18.42 20.58 6.54
CA VAL A 687 18.94 21.93 6.81
C VAL A 687 20.33 22.12 6.18
N LYS A 688 21.23 21.13 6.34
CA LYS A 688 22.56 21.13 5.71
C LYS A 688 22.45 21.32 4.19
N GLN A 689 21.58 20.53 3.55
CA GLN A 689 21.33 20.64 2.11
C GLN A 689 20.85 22.04 1.70
N TRP A 690 19.97 22.66 2.48
CA TRP A 690 19.49 24.01 2.20
C TRP A 690 20.59 25.08 2.31
N LEU A 691 21.49 24.95 3.29
CA LEU A 691 22.64 25.82 3.51
C LEU A 691 23.69 25.65 2.42
N ASP A 692 24.04 24.41 2.07
CA ASP A 692 24.99 24.05 1.02
C ASP A 692 24.57 24.61 -0.34
N ALA A 693 23.29 24.47 -0.69
CA ALA A 693 22.73 24.99 -1.93
C ALA A 693 22.86 26.51 -2.08
N ARG A 694 23.16 27.24 -0.99
CA ARG A 694 23.34 28.70 -0.95
C ARG A 694 24.78 29.13 -0.64
N GLY A 695 25.69 28.19 -0.43
CA GLY A 695 27.06 28.49 -0.01
C GLY A 695 27.14 29.18 1.36
N ILE A 696 26.16 28.96 2.23
CA ILE A 696 26.17 29.50 3.60
C ILE A 696 27.10 28.62 4.44
N LYS A 697 28.06 29.24 5.12
CA LYS A 697 28.99 28.52 6.00
C LYS A 697 28.30 28.14 7.30
N TYR A 698 28.48 26.89 7.72
CA TYR A 698 27.98 26.38 8.99
C TYR A 698 28.99 25.43 9.64
N VAL A 699 28.78 25.17 10.93
CA VAL A 699 29.46 24.12 11.70
C VAL A 699 28.41 23.20 12.29
N THR A 700 28.78 21.94 12.54
CA THR A 700 27.89 20.92 13.09
C THR A 700 28.51 20.33 14.34
N GLU A 701 27.71 20.23 15.39
CA GLU A 701 28.03 19.50 16.61
C GLU A 701 26.96 18.42 16.78
N GLU A 702 27.40 17.18 16.99
CA GLU A 702 26.50 16.03 17.17
C GLU A 702 26.66 15.47 18.59
N ALA A 703 25.53 15.23 19.26
CA ALA A 703 25.49 14.65 20.60
C ALA A 703 24.69 13.35 20.56
N GLU A 704 25.28 12.26 21.07
CA GLU A 704 24.60 10.97 21.16
C GLU A 704 23.55 11.00 22.27
N SER A 705 22.34 10.56 21.94
CA SER A 705 21.21 10.44 22.87
C SER A 705 20.61 9.05 22.77
N PHE A 706 20.31 8.45 23.92
CA PHE A 706 19.80 7.08 24.00
C PHE A 706 18.41 7.06 24.65
N PHE A 707 17.53 6.24 24.08
CA PHE A 707 16.15 6.08 24.51
C PHE A 707 15.86 4.63 24.85
N ASN A 708 15.19 4.39 25.98
CA ASN A 708 14.75 3.06 26.35
C ASN A 708 13.45 2.68 25.62
N VAL A 709 13.58 1.84 24.61
CA VAL A 709 12.46 1.40 23.76
C VAL A 709 11.89 0.05 24.18
N THR A 710 12.27 -0.48 25.35
CA THR A 710 11.88 -1.83 25.81
C THR A 710 10.37 -2.01 25.89
N GLU A 711 9.64 -0.97 26.29
CA GLU A 711 8.17 -1.01 26.40
C GLU A 711 7.49 -1.25 25.05
N CYS A 712 8.06 -0.77 23.94
CA CYS A 712 7.51 -0.98 22.59
C CYS A 712 7.35 -2.47 22.25
N PHE A 713 8.20 -3.33 22.82
CA PHE A 713 8.22 -4.77 22.55
C PHE A 713 7.37 -5.60 23.52
N LYS A 714 6.74 -4.96 24.51
CA LYS A 714 5.85 -5.66 25.46
C LYS A 714 4.45 -5.67 24.87
N GLU A 715 3.99 -6.87 24.52
CA GLU A 715 2.63 -7.07 24.02
C GLU A 715 1.60 -6.46 24.98
N GLY A 716 0.72 -5.61 24.44
CA GLY A 716 -0.29 -4.91 25.23
C GLY A 716 0.20 -3.72 26.08
N SER A 717 1.50 -3.38 26.10
CA SER A 717 1.99 -2.21 26.86
C SER A 717 1.46 -0.91 26.27
N GLU A 718 0.64 -0.20 27.03
CA GLU A 718 0.11 1.10 26.60
C GLU A 718 1.22 2.15 26.47
N ALA A 719 2.20 2.13 27.37
CA ALA A 719 3.39 2.96 27.25
C ALA A 719 4.16 2.61 25.96
N GLY A 720 4.28 1.33 25.63
CA GLY A 720 4.91 0.87 24.40
C GLY A 720 4.21 1.40 23.13
N LYS A 721 2.87 1.35 23.10
CA LYS A 721 2.07 1.87 21.98
C LYS A 721 2.20 3.38 21.83
N LEU A 722 2.05 4.13 22.93
CA LEU A 722 2.21 5.59 22.92
C LEU A 722 3.62 6.02 22.50
N LEU A 723 4.62 5.27 22.97
CA LEU A 723 6.00 5.48 22.56
C LEU A 723 6.12 5.25 21.06
N LEU A 724 5.67 4.11 20.53
CA LEU A 724 5.67 3.80 19.08
C LEU A 724 4.96 4.86 18.25
N ASP A 725 3.79 5.32 18.68
CA ASP A 725 3.04 6.37 17.99
C ASP A 725 3.87 7.66 17.89
N PHE A 726 4.51 8.06 19.00
CA PHE A 726 5.45 9.19 19.00
C PHE A 726 6.67 8.92 18.13
N LEU A 727 7.23 7.71 18.18
CA LEU A 727 8.44 7.42 17.43
C LEU A 727 8.23 7.52 15.92
N THR A 728 7.08 7.04 15.50
CA THR A 728 6.66 6.95 14.13
C THR A 728 5.87 8.19 13.71
N GLN A 729 5.63 9.14 14.61
CA GLN A 729 4.77 10.31 14.39
C GLN A 729 3.41 9.95 13.77
N THR A 730 2.84 8.82 14.17
CA THR A 730 1.60 8.27 13.60
C THR A 730 0.70 7.78 14.72
N PRO A 731 -0.54 8.27 14.84
CA PRO A 731 -1.42 7.83 15.91
C PRO A 731 -1.90 6.40 15.64
N ASP A 732 -2.05 5.61 16.70
CA ASP A 732 -2.62 4.27 16.61
C ASP A 732 -1.82 3.31 15.75
N ILE A 733 -0.50 3.48 15.66
CA ILE A 733 0.29 2.71 14.72
C ILE A 733 0.30 1.21 15.04
N SER A 734 0.13 0.89 16.33
CA SER A 734 -0.01 -0.49 16.83
C SER A 734 -1.37 -1.12 16.55
N SER A 735 -2.41 -0.34 16.28
CA SER A 735 -3.78 -0.80 15.97
C SER A 735 -4.14 -0.66 14.48
N ARG A 736 -3.38 0.13 13.71
CA ARG A 736 -3.52 0.27 12.26
C ARG A 736 -2.99 -0.97 11.52
N ARG A 737 -3.79 -1.48 10.57
CA ARG A 737 -3.54 -2.73 9.84
C ARG A 737 -2.59 -2.54 8.66
N CYS A 738 -1.27 -2.53 8.90
CA CYS A 738 -0.25 -3.01 7.96
C CYS A 738 1.14 -3.02 8.62
N ASP A 739 1.87 -4.13 8.45
CA ASP A 739 3.33 -4.41 8.61
C ASP A 739 4.15 -3.84 9.77
N ILE A 740 3.65 -2.90 10.56
CA ILE A 740 4.37 -2.32 11.70
C ILE A 740 4.35 -3.25 12.92
N CYS A 741 3.51 -4.28 12.90
CA CYS A 741 3.72 -5.45 13.78
C CYS A 741 5.11 -6.11 13.59
N LEU A 742 5.83 -5.85 12.49
CA LEU A 742 7.23 -6.28 12.32
C LEU A 742 8.24 -5.39 13.09
N ILE A 743 7.89 -4.16 13.49
CA ILE A 743 8.70 -3.38 14.47
C ILE A 743 8.88 -4.22 15.75
N ASN A 744 7.87 -5.01 16.14
CA ASN A 744 7.93 -5.86 17.32
C ASN A 744 8.79 -7.13 17.17
N GLN A 745 9.12 -7.58 15.95
CA GLN A 745 9.70 -8.90 15.72
C GLN A 745 11.15 -8.90 15.21
N ARG A 746 11.72 -7.75 14.82
CA ARG A 746 13.08 -7.69 14.27
C ARG A 746 13.97 -6.71 15.02
N THR A 747 14.52 -7.17 16.14
CA THR A 747 15.71 -6.56 16.76
C THR A 747 16.59 -7.63 17.39
N THR A 748 17.90 -7.54 17.16
CA THR A 748 18.89 -8.35 17.86
C THR A 748 19.03 -7.84 19.31
N VAL A 749 19.11 -8.75 20.28
CA VAL A 749 19.67 -8.40 21.60
C VAL A 749 21.15 -8.11 21.36
N LEU A 750 21.65 -6.93 21.75
CA LEU A 750 23.09 -6.70 21.84
C LEU A 750 23.64 -7.61 22.97
N GLY A 751 23.98 -8.83 22.57
CA GLY A 751 24.39 -9.93 23.44
C GLY A 751 25.62 -10.68 22.95
N ASP A 752 25.73 -11.03 21.66
CA ASP A 752 26.73 -12.03 21.22
C ASP A 752 27.35 -11.81 19.81
N SER A 753 27.59 -10.57 19.35
CA SER A 753 28.41 -10.33 18.14
C SER A 753 29.88 -10.08 18.48
N PRO A 754 30.85 -10.80 17.88
CA PRO A 754 32.27 -10.63 18.15
C PRO A 754 32.87 -9.55 17.25
N THR A 755 32.44 -8.29 17.35
CA THR A 755 33.18 -7.17 16.73
C THR A 755 33.23 -5.93 17.62
N LYS A 756 34.47 -5.60 18.02
CA LYS A 756 35.02 -4.45 18.77
C LYS A 756 34.83 -4.41 20.31
N PRO A 757 35.95 -4.43 21.08
CA PRO A 757 35.96 -4.31 22.53
C PRO A 757 36.13 -2.85 22.97
N SER A 758 35.04 -2.12 23.13
CA SER A 758 34.96 -0.97 24.04
C SER A 758 33.49 -0.62 24.19
N ASP A 759 32.86 -1.14 25.25
CA ASP A 759 31.86 -0.44 26.06
C ASP A 759 31.08 -1.44 26.91
N SER A 760 31.45 -1.48 28.19
CA SER A 760 30.83 -2.33 29.22
C SER A 760 29.41 -1.90 29.62
N VAL A 761 28.77 -1.01 28.85
CA VAL A 761 27.49 -0.36 29.19
C VAL A 761 26.29 -1.03 28.50
N ASN A 762 26.51 -1.88 27.49
CA ASN A 762 25.45 -2.39 26.61
C ASN A 762 24.91 -3.80 26.90
N LYS A 763 25.24 -4.43 28.03
CA LYS A 763 24.71 -5.78 28.36
C LYS A 763 23.20 -5.72 28.68
N GLY A 764 22.37 -6.31 27.81
CA GLY A 764 20.94 -6.55 28.04
C GLY A 764 19.96 -5.54 27.41
N ARG A 765 20.43 -4.64 26.53
CA ARG A 765 19.62 -3.60 25.89
C ARG A 765 19.02 -4.07 24.56
N ARG A 766 17.79 -3.62 24.24
CA ARG A 766 17.17 -3.75 22.91
C ARG A 766 17.30 -2.42 22.17
N VAL A 767 17.75 -2.46 20.93
CA VAL A 767 17.90 -1.31 20.03
C VAL A 767 17.13 -1.61 18.76
N PHE A 768 16.53 -0.60 18.12
CA PHE A 768 15.96 -0.76 16.79
C PHE A 768 17.08 -1.05 15.78
N ASP A 769 17.20 -2.30 15.32
CA ASP A 769 18.12 -2.66 14.24
C ASP A 769 17.46 -2.41 12.89
N VAL A 770 17.76 -1.24 12.31
CA VAL A 770 17.18 -0.82 11.04
C VAL A 770 17.83 -1.52 9.83
N ALA A 771 18.96 -2.22 9.99
CA ALA A 771 19.61 -2.95 8.89
C ALA A 771 18.90 -4.27 8.54
N ASN A 772 18.12 -4.84 9.47
CA ASN A 772 17.29 -6.03 9.27
C ASN A 772 15.81 -5.70 8.97
N PHE A 773 15.51 -4.41 8.82
CA PHE A 773 14.16 -3.93 8.51
C PHE A 773 13.78 -4.23 7.08
#